data_AF-A0A501X8V2-F1
#
_entry.id   AF-A0A501X8V2-F1
#
_cell.length_a   1.000
_cell.length_b   1.000
_cell.length_c   1.000
_cell.angle_alpha   90.00
_cell.angle_beta   90.00
_cell.angle_gamma   90.00
#
_symmetry.space_group_name_H-M   'P 1'
#
loop_
_entity.id
_entity.type
_entity.pdbx_description
1 polymer ?
#
loop_
_entity_poly.entity_id
_entity_poly.type
_entity_poly.pdbx_seq_one_letter_code
_entity_poly.pdbx_strand_id
1 'polypeptide(L)'
;MSHYQPKAPAIYQEVLCNRNQSLIKQASAEYQLAPILLSISHKNQPLELIRALNSAFSQTLVQQKRAQILVLDDSSEHGWQLDVTDALSHPSVTVIRAECGSPARARNLLLDWADDNPNIEWVARLDADDQLAYADSLESLWHAAANGDFVAAIGSNYLRIGDNILTEANIADPTELLSPVALAHFIERFAEGHQCRELPSCNLLLKTGIGLRYPNIRSAEDHWLLARLLMRFGKRIAVNPKPIYAIYSLSGADSASNKQSSIWQEQRTRLASATSSWAALVTHQRDLLGVGMEGAVWRQHNQVIKEFYPWAIDDAEVSRLQHLLEHKNVPIPKVRWRKCDGRWQYQTPFVPGSHPGQHLTAEQVTGFLSAMYQNGVSALNIKRENLFLSQQGALFYIDIGKDIRPLTSSNFQDMCARLYSIGIQGNKDEEWVRRHSFRRQDEALEALPGFATFYAELVASLHPHCQIDSQSHDAQFLHIRQPECRATADNVSLLMKACGQDAKSLTTQVQHIVTHLQYPVRFAKRLLLIDTHAGDFLRQYAEADLTSVITQAEALKQAGLIDEVLLSPTSQSVVQATCHHWFGVTDAVEQGGCADIHTHTQDNAPLFPQIWAFGQIDTRYVLQCDLDVMIGRRDWQHDYLADMLYAAEPSTVLAVGFNIPKATRQFLSYHGEPGQFAPEVRLGLLDLKRIKAQLPIANPIAEGRYRLTWHRALQAHMARQGLRALRGGDPATFYVHPRNEHKHLPLIARAADLIAQGCEPHAQQEAFDWQPTADWHYPKRAEPLVFLLKGRYTDVSLLTRCLNSLRMQHNQNFGIVLIDDASGWAHNWCYPELLAELMPRTTLVRHLSHQGRMPNFLQAINTLCEHDHSLIAVLDQDDCLMHPRVVDILLNARAEGAELIQMPMYRPNKPLRLYRPDYKAPRQAAGANVWSHLRVFTRSLFLRVPLDYFKRPDGAWFDTVTDYLTMLPMAELALNPLYLDDGYACWHLRRDYGRDEKARERQLIEEILAMPSLSPAPQAPGSEAPAFATATPACNAPD
;
A
#
# COMPACT_ATOMS: atom_id res chain seq x y z
N MET A 1 30.18 0.77 16.87
CA MET A 1 29.84 1.49 15.63
C MET A 1 29.68 0.45 14.52
N SER A 2 28.47 -0.08 14.32
CA SER A 2 28.18 -0.92 13.15
C SER A 2 27.83 0.00 11.98
N HIS A 3 28.55 -0.13 10.87
CA HIS A 3 28.22 0.56 9.63
C HIS A 3 26.77 0.27 9.25
N TYR A 4 25.93 1.30 9.24
CA TYR A 4 24.58 1.23 8.68
C TYR A 4 24.70 0.81 7.21
N GLN A 5 24.29 -0.42 6.90
CA GLN A 5 24.11 -0.84 5.52
C GLN A 5 22.69 -0.42 5.10
N PRO A 6 22.53 0.41 4.04
CA PRO A 6 21.21 0.85 3.57
C PRO A 6 20.32 -0.29 3.07
N LYS A 7 20.86 -1.51 3.01
CA LYS A 7 20.19 -2.75 2.67
C LYS A 7 20.61 -3.80 3.72
N ALA A 8 19.64 -4.48 4.33
CA ALA A 8 19.87 -5.65 5.17
C ALA A 8 20.78 -6.69 4.46
N PRO A 9 21.61 -7.46 5.18
CA PRO A 9 22.46 -8.47 4.56
C PRO A 9 21.64 -9.49 3.76
N ALA A 10 22.22 -10.02 2.68
CA ALA A 10 21.61 -11.09 1.90
C ALA A 10 21.51 -12.34 2.78
N ILE A 11 20.29 -12.82 3.02
CA ILE A 11 20.01 -14.04 3.79
C ILE A 11 19.76 -15.16 2.79
N TYR A 12 20.38 -16.32 3.02
CA TYR A 12 20.11 -17.51 2.23
C TYR A 12 18.74 -18.06 2.60
N GLN A 13 17.74 -17.82 1.75
CA GLN A 13 16.35 -18.17 2.02
C GLN A 13 15.64 -18.61 0.75
N GLU A 14 14.48 -19.26 0.90
CA GLU A 14 13.68 -19.68 -0.23
C GLU A 14 12.90 -18.50 -0.84
N VAL A 15 13.17 -18.19 -2.10
CA VAL A 15 12.51 -17.13 -2.89
C VAL A 15 12.06 -17.66 -4.23
N LEU A 16 11.03 -17.06 -4.83
CA LEU A 16 10.67 -17.32 -6.22
C LEU A 16 11.69 -16.68 -7.14
N CYS A 17 12.50 -17.50 -7.81
CA CYS A 17 13.55 -17.03 -8.71
C CYS A 17 13.76 -17.98 -9.90
N ASN A 18 14.41 -17.45 -10.93
CA ASN A 18 14.90 -18.27 -12.03
C ASN A 18 16.06 -19.17 -11.59
N ARG A 19 16.33 -20.22 -12.38
CA ARG A 19 17.43 -21.17 -12.14
C ARG A 19 18.83 -20.59 -12.41
N ASN A 20 18.97 -19.30 -12.72
CA ASN A 20 20.24 -18.60 -12.94
C ASN A 20 21.23 -19.38 -13.84
N GLN A 21 20.70 -20.00 -14.90
CA GLN A 21 21.48 -20.85 -15.78
C GLN A 21 22.50 -20.00 -16.55
N SER A 22 23.75 -20.47 -16.61
CA SER A 22 24.77 -19.89 -17.49
C SER A 22 25.63 -20.98 -18.14
N LEU A 23 26.07 -20.69 -19.36
CA LEU A 23 27.01 -21.52 -20.11
C LEU A 23 28.43 -21.19 -19.66
N ILE A 24 29.18 -22.21 -19.24
CA ILE A 24 30.59 -22.09 -18.86
C ILE A 24 31.49 -22.47 -20.03
N LYS A 25 31.16 -23.56 -20.72
CA LYS A 25 31.94 -24.07 -21.84
C LYS A 25 31.01 -24.73 -22.84
N GLN A 26 31.23 -24.49 -24.12
CA GLN A 26 30.56 -25.21 -25.20
C GLN A 26 31.47 -26.32 -25.75
N ALA A 27 30.87 -27.47 -26.12
CA ALA A 27 31.54 -28.50 -26.90
C ALA A 27 31.97 -27.98 -28.29
N SER A 28 32.92 -28.66 -28.94
CA SER A 28 33.33 -28.34 -30.32
C SER A 28 32.19 -28.57 -31.32
N ALA A 29 32.18 -27.84 -32.44
CA ALA A 29 31.07 -27.80 -33.39
C ALA A 29 30.62 -29.18 -33.89
N GLU A 30 31.55 -30.11 -34.09
CA GLU A 30 31.26 -31.48 -34.52
C GLU A 30 30.42 -32.29 -33.51
N TYR A 31 30.56 -32.01 -32.22
CA TYR A 31 29.75 -32.66 -31.16
C TYR A 31 28.41 -31.96 -30.95
N GLN A 32 28.27 -30.69 -31.30
CA GLN A 32 27.00 -29.96 -31.17
C GLN A 32 25.92 -30.46 -32.15
N LEU A 33 26.32 -31.17 -33.19
CA LEU A 33 25.43 -31.81 -34.17
C LEU A 33 25.07 -33.25 -33.78
N ALA A 34 25.57 -33.76 -32.65
CA ALA A 34 25.33 -35.12 -32.21
C ALA A 34 23.85 -35.34 -31.81
N PRO A 35 23.21 -36.43 -32.30
CA PRO A 35 21.83 -36.75 -31.95
C PRO A 35 21.63 -37.31 -30.54
N ILE A 36 22.72 -37.66 -29.85
CA ILE A 36 22.67 -38.29 -28.54
C ILE A 36 23.37 -37.38 -27.53
N LEU A 37 22.72 -37.14 -26.39
CA LEU A 37 23.24 -36.38 -25.28
C LEU A 37 23.44 -37.31 -24.08
N LEU A 38 24.68 -37.43 -23.59
CA LEU A 38 24.94 -38.00 -22.28
C LEU A 38 24.92 -36.86 -21.24
N SER A 39 23.91 -36.88 -20.36
CA SER A 39 23.69 -35.82 -19.39
C SER A 39 24.16 -36.24 -17.99
N ILE A 40 24.99 -35.40 -17.37
CA ILE A 40 25.57 -35.63 -16.04
C ILE A 40 25.25 -34.43 -15.14
N SER A 41 24.55 -34.65 -14.04
CA SER A 41 24.36 -33.64 -12.99
C SER A 41 25.39 -33.82 -11.88
N HIS A 42 26.05 -32.75 -11.49
CA HIS A 42 27.14 -32.74 -10.52
C HIS A 42 26.86 -31.74 -9.39
N LYS A 43 27.23 -32.13 -8.16
CA LYS A 43 27.30 -31.24 -6.99
C LYS A 43 28.35 -31.73 -6.00
N ASN A 44 29.46 -31.00 -5.85
CA ASN A 44 30.53 -31.27 -4.88
C ASN A 44 31.14 -32.70 -4.92
N GLN A 45 31.27 -33.30 -6.11
CA GLN A 45 31.81 -34.66 -6.30
C GLN A 45 32.86 -34.73 -7.43
N PRO A 46 33.99 -34.00 -7.33
CA PRO A 46 34.90 -33.81 -8.47
C PRO A 46 35.61 -35.10 -8.90
N LEU A 47 36.03 -35.93 -7.94
CA LEU A 47 36.76 -37.17 -8.22
C LEU A 47 35.87 -38.21 -8.91
N GLU A 48 34.64 -38.34 -8.42
CA GLU A 48 33.62 -39.19 -8.99
C GLU A 48 33.25 -38.73 -10.41
N LEU A 49 33.09 -37.41 -10.61
CA LEU A 49 32.81 -36.82 -11.92
C LEU A 49 33.90 -37.17 -12.94
N ILE A 50 35.19 -37.15 -12.56
CA ILE A 50 36.29 -37.58 -13.44
C ILE A 50 36.09 -39.02 -13.90
N ARG A 51 35.72 -39.93 -13.00
CA ARG A 51 35.47 -41.33 -13.31
C ARG A 51 34.29 -41.49 -14.27
N ALA A 52 33.19 -40.80 -14.02
CA ALA A 52 32.03 -40.77 -14.92
C ALA A 52 32.42 -40.27 -16.31
N LEU A 53 33.12 -39.14 -16.39
CA LEU A 53 33.60 -38.54 -17.64
C LEU A 53 34.55 -39.46 -18.41
N ASN A 54 35.51 -40.09 -17.75
CA ASN A 54 36.44 -41.03 -18.40
C ASN A 54 35.69 -42.22 -19.03
N SER A 55 34.66 -42.74 -18.36
CA SER A 55 33.80 -43.80 -18.93
C SER A 55 32.92 -43.32 -20.09
N ALA A 56 32.58 -42.03 -20.10
CA ALA A 56 31.85 -41.40 -21.19
C ALA A 56 32.73 -41.16 -22.41
N PHE A 57 33.97 -40.70 -22.23
CA PHE A 57 34.93 -40.46 -23.32
C PHE A 57 35.29 -41.75 -24.07
N SER A 58 35.29 -42.89 -23.38
CA SER A 58 35.57 -44.19 -23.99
C SER A 58 34.40 -44.77 -24.77
N GLN A 59 33.21 -44.13 -24.76
CA GLN A 59 32.06 -44.65 -25.52
C GLN A 59 32.28 -44.53 -27.02
N THR A 60 31.94 -45.58 -27.77
CA THR A 60 32.07 -45.61 -29.24
C THR A 60 31.34 -44.44 -29.89
N LEU A 61 30.12 -44.12 -29.44
CA LEU A 61 29.34 -43.01 -29.98
C LEU A 61 29.99 -41.63 -29.72
N VAL A 62 30.71 -41.46 -28.62
CA VAL A 62 31.46 -40.22 -28.36
C VAL A 62 32.68 -40.16 -29.28
N GLN A 63 33.44 -41.25 -29.41
CA GLN A 63 34.59 -41.31 -30.32
C GLN A 63 34.20 -41.08 -31.80
N GLN A 64 33.01 -41.53 -32.20
CA GLN A 64 32.43 -41.31 -33.52
C GLN A 64 31.79 -39.92 -33.69
N LYS A 65 31.83 -39.04 -32.69
CA LYS A 65 31.21 -37.71 -32.70
C LYS A 65 29.68 -37.73 -32.88
N ARG A 66 29.04 -38.83 -32.47
CA ARG A 66 27.59 -39.05 -32.53
C ARG A 66 26.90 -38.87 -31.16
N ALA A 67 27.68 -38.71 -30.10
CA ALA A 67 27.21 -38.34 -28.77
C ALA A 67 27.99 -37.15 -28.20
N GLN A 68 27.26 -36.20 -27.59
CA GLN A 68 27.80 -35.07 -26.83
C GLN A 68 27.61 -35.31 -25.33
N ILE A 69 28.48 -34.74 -24.50
CA ILE A 69 28.37 -34.80 -23.04
C ILE A 69 27.95 -33.43 -22.52
N LEU A 70 26.91 -33.37 -21.70
CA LEU A 70 26.49 -32.17 -20.97
C LEU A 70 26.68 -32.38 -19.47
N VAL A 71 27.53 -31.56 -18.87
CA VAL A 71 27.74 -31.50 -17.44
C VAL A 71 27.01 -30.29 -16.87
N LEU A 72 26.13 -30.52 -15.90
CA LEU A 72 25.45 -29.49 -15.13
C LEU A 72 26.05 -29.42 -13.72
N ASP A 73 26.58 -28.25 -13.36
CA ASP A 73 26.92 -27.89 -11.98
C ASP A 73 25.71 -27.25 -11.27
N ASP A 74 25.17 -27.94 -10.26
CA ASP A 74 24.06 -27.45 -9.41
C ASP A 74 24.57 -26.77 -8.14
N SER A 75 25.22 -25.62 -8.33
CA SER A 75 25.76 -24.76 -7.27
C SER A 75 26.77 -25.44 -6.35
N SER A 76 27.81 -26.06 -6.92
CA SER A 76 28.95 -26.58 -6.15
C SER A 76 29.78 -25.47 -5.50
N GLU A 77 30.58 -25.84 -4.50
CA GLU A 77 31.47 -24.94 -3.76
C GLU A 77 32.54 -24.32 -4.65
N HIS A 78 32.99 -23.11 -4.30
CA HIS A 78 34.03 -22.43 -5.05
C HIS A 78 35.31 -23.28 -5.16
N GLY A 79 35.81 -23.45 -6.38
CA GLY A 79 37.08 -24.13 -6.65
C GLY A 79 36.96 -25.57 -7.15
N TRP A 80 35.77 -26.19 -7.14
CA TRP A 80 35.57 -27.59 -7.59
C TRP A 80 36.09 -27.88 -9.01
N GLN A 81 36.10 -26.87 -9.88
CA GLN A 81 36.55 -26.99 -11.27
C GLN A 81 38.06 -27.26 -11.40
N LEU A 82 38.86 -26.84 -10.41
CA LEU A 82 40.32 -27.00 -10.43
C LEU A 82 40.70 -28.48 -10.48
N ASP A 83 39.95 -29.33 -9.78
CA ASP A 83 40.20 -30.77 -9.70
C ASP A 83 39.82 -31.51 -11.00
N VAL A 84 38.99 -30.91 -11.86
CA VAL A 84 38.39 -31.58 -13.04
C VAL A 84 38.67 -30.86 -14.36
N THR A 85 39.51 -29.82 -14.36
CA THR A 85 39.71 -28.91 -15.49
C THR A 85 40.08 -29.65 -16.78
N ASP A 86 41.00 -30.61 -16.71
CA ASP A 86 41.44 -31.38 -17.88
C ASP A 86 40.29 -32.19 -18.49
N ALA A 87 39.50 -32.88 -17.67
CA ALA A 87 38.34 -33.65 -18.13
C ALA A 87 37.25 -32.73 -18.71
N LEU A 88 36.97 -31.60 -18.07
CA LEU A 88 36.01 -30.61 -18.58
C LEU A 88 36.47 -29.97 -19.89
N SER A 89 37.77 -29.94 -20.20
CA SER A 89 38.32 -29.35 -21.42
C SER A 89 38.07 -30.19 -22.68
N HIS A 90 37.74 -31.48 -22.54
CA HIS A 90 37.54 -32.41 -23.65
C HIS A 90 36.54 -31.88 -24.71
N PRO A 91 36.79 -32.01 -26.04
CA PRO A 91 35.99 -31.37 -27.08
C PRO A 91 34.51 -31.79 -27.13
N SER A 92 34.16 -32.96 -26.57
CA SER A 92 32.77 -33.45 -26.50
C SER A 92 31.94 -32.84 -25.35
N VAL A 93 32.55 -32.08 -24.44
CA VAL A 93 31.91 -31.63 -23.18
C VAL A 93 31.42 -30.20 -23.30
N THR A 94 30.12 -30.02 -23.07
CA THR A 94 29.47 -28.75 -22.73
C THR A 94 29.27 -28.68 -21.22
N VAL A 95 29.56 -27.53 -20.61
CA VAL A 95 29.42 -27.29 -19.17
C VAL A 95 28.45 -26.12 -18.94
N ILE A 96 27.41 -26.37 -18.17
CA ILE A 96 26.47 -25.35 -17.69
C ILE A 96 26.47 -25.33 -16.16
N ARG A 97 26.15 -24.17 -15.59
CA ARG A 97 25.89 -24.02 -14.16
C ARG A 97 24.48 -23.48 -13.94
N ALA A 98 23.82 -23.90 -12.86
CA ALA A 98 22.50 -23.39 -12.49
C ALA A 98 22.23 -23.57 -10.99
N GLU A 99 21.22 -22.87 -10.49
CA GLU A 99 20.63 -22.99 -9.15
C GLU A 99 19.34 -23.82 -9.26
N CYS A 100 19.43 -25.14 -9.30
CA CYS A 100 18.26 -26.02 -9.46
C CYS A 100 17.59 -26.33 -8.12
N GLY A 101 18.41 -26.55 -7.08
CA GLY A 101 17.98 -26.74 -5.70
C GLY A 101 17.51 -28.16 -5.34
N SER A 102 17.46 -29.08 -6.30
CA SER A 102 17.22 -30.51 -6.05
C SER A 102 17.74 -31.36 -7.22
N PRO A 103 18.07 -32.65 -6.99
CA PRO A 103 18.44 -33.57 -8.07
C PRO A 103 17.38 -33.70 -9.16
N ALA A 104 16.09 -33.76 -8.80
CA ALA A 104 14.99 -33.81 -9.75
C ALA A 104 14.97 -32.60 -10.69
N ARG A 105 15.12 -31.39 -10.13
CA ARG A 105 15.18 -30.15 -10.92
C ARG A 105 16.43 -30.06 -11.78
N ALA A 106 17.57 -30.52 -11.29
CA ALA A 106 18.82 -30.56 -12.07
C ALA A 106 18.67 -31.47 -13.30
N ARG A 107 18.10 -32.67 -13.12
CA ARG A 107 17.80 -33.57 -14.24
C ARG A 107 16.75 -33.00 -15.19
N ASN A 108 15.72 -32.33 -14.68
CA ASN A 108 14.74 -31.65 -15.51
C ASN A 108 15.34 -30.50 -16.34
N LEU A 109 16.32 -29.76 -15.79
CA LEU A 109 17.06 -28.75 -16.56
C LEU A 109 17.86 -29.39 -17.70
N LEU A 110 18.50 -30.54 -17.47
CA LEU A 110 19.21 -31.27 -18.52
C LEU A 110 18.25 -31.71 -19.64
N LEU A 111 17.04 -32.17 -19.29
CA LEU A 111 15.99 -32.50 -20.27
C LEU A 111 15.46 -31.27 -21.00
N ASP A 112 15.24 -30.14 -20.30
CA ASP A 112 14.83 -28.89 -20.92
C ASP A 112 15.89 -28.40 -21.92
N TRP A 113 17.17 -28.47 -21.54
CA TRP A 113 18.27 -28.10 -22.42
C TRP A 113 18.29 -28.97 -23.67
N ALA A 114 18.09 -30.29 -23.53
CA ALA A 114 18.00 -31.19 -24.67
C ALA A 114 16.81 -30.86 -25.58
N ASP A 115 15.64 -30.58 -25.00
CA ASP A 115 14.43 -30.22 -25.76
C ASP A 115 14.58 -28.90 -26.54
N ASP A 116 15.42 -27.98 -26.06
CA ASP A 116 15.72 -26.71 -26.74
C ASP A 116 16.78 -26.84 -27.84
N ASN A 117 17.45 -28.00 -27.95
CA ASN A 117 18.47 -28.27 -28.96
C ASN A 117 17.92 -29.23 -30.04
N PRO A 118 17.57 -28.75 -31.24
CA PRO A 118 16.85 -29.54 -32.24
C PRO A 118 17.66 -30.71 -32.82
N ASN A 119 18.99 -30.67 -32.68
CA ASN A 119 19.84 -31.77 -33.13
C ASN A 119 19.76 -32.99 -32.21
N ILE A 120 19.34 -32.81 -30.94
CA ILE A 120 19.36 -33.88 -29.94
C ILE A 120 18.04 -34.64 -29.98
N GLU A 121 18.14 -35.93 -30.29
CA GLU A 121 17.00 -36.84 -30.35
C GLU A 121 16.86 -37.69 -29.09
N TRP A 122 17.99 -38.02 -28.44
CA TRP A 122 18.05 -38.93 -27.30
C TRP A 122 18.91 -38.39 -26.17
N VAL A 123 18.45 -38.56 -24.93
CA VAL A 123 19.15 -38.17 -23.70
C VAL A 123 19.41 -39.40 -22.86
N ALA A 124 20.67 -39.71 -22.64
CA ALA A 124 21.15 -40.76 -21.75
C ALA A 124 21.54 -40.15 -20.40
N ARG A 125 21.01 -40.69 -19.31
CA ARG A 125 21.42 -40.29 -17.95
C ARG A 125 22.68 -41.03 -17.53
N LEU A 126 23.57 -40.30 -16.85
CA LEU A 126 24.66 -40.86 -16.04
C LEU A 126 24.83 -39.96 -14.80
N ASP A 127 24.70 -40.52 -13.59
CA ASP A 127 24.96 -39.75 -12.37
C ASP A 127 26.49 -39.56 -12.19
N ALA A 128 26.89 -38.48 -11.51
CA ALA A 128 28.31 -38.13 -11.37
C ALA A 128 29.12 -39.18 -10.60
N ASP A 129 28.50 -40.01 -9.76
CA ASP A 129 29.13 -41.10 -9.00
C ASP A 129 29.06 -42.47 -9.66
N ASP A 130 28.45 -42.56 -10.84
CA ASP A 130 28.35 -43.78 -11.66
C ASP A 130 29.42 -43.84 -12.76
N GLN A 131 29.46 -44.95 -13.50
CA GLN A 131 30.28 -45.09 -14.71
C GLN A 131 29.59 -46.00 -15.72
N LEU A 132 29.84 -45.82 -17.01
CA LEU A 132 29.38 -46.75 -18.04
C LEU A 132 30.19 -48.06 -17.97
N ALA A 133 29.53 -49.20 -18.17
CA ALA A 133 30.12 -50.51 -17.89
C ALA A 133 31.10 -50.98 -18.98
N TYR A 134 30.80 -50.66 -20.25
CA TYR A 134 31.58 -51.04 -21.43
C TYR A 134 31.65 -49.89 -22.44
N ALA A 135 32.62 -49.91 -23.35
CA ALA A 135 32.79 -48.88 -24.39
C ALA A 135 31.60 -48.78 -25.37
N ASP A 136 30.80 -49.82 -25.52
CA ASP A 136 29.62 -49.90 -26.40
C ASP A 136 28.29 -49.88 -25.62
N SER A 137 28.30 -49.53 -24.33
CA SER A 137 27.11 -49.53 -23.46
C SER A 137 26.03 -48.56 -23.96
N LEU A 138 26.42 -47.31 -24.27
CA LEU A 138 25.51 -46.30 -24.80
C LEU A 138 25.03 -46.66 -26.21
N GLU A 139 25.91 -47.19 -27.04
CA GLU A 139 25.60 -47.61 -28.42
C GLU A 139 24.57 -48.74 -28.44
N SER A 140 24.78 -49.75 -27.60
CA SER A 140 23.86 -50.89 -27.47
C SER A 140 22.48 -50.48 -26.97
N LEU A 141 22.42 -49.59 -25.97
CA LEU A 141 21.14 -49.09 -25.44
C LEU A 141 20.40 -48.22 -26.47
N TRP A 142 21.13 -47.37 -27.20
CA TRP A 142 20.57 -46.57 -28.28
C TRP A 142 20.04 -47.43 -29.43
N HIS A 143 20.80 -48.44 -29.89
CA HIS A 143 20.33 -49.36 -30.95
C HIS A 143 19.04 -50.10 -30.59
N ALA A 144 18.83 -50.43 -29.32
CA ALA A 144 17.60 -51.08 -28.86
C ALA A 144 16.35 -50.20 -29.06
N ALA A 145 16.50 -48.87 -29.06
CA ALA A 145 15.39 -47.93 -29.24
C ALA A 145 15.35 -47.24 -30.62
N ALA A 146 16.50 -47.04 -31.26
CA ALA A 146 16.63 -46.25 -32.49
C ALA A 146 15.87 -46.84 -33.69
N ASN A 147 15.70 -48.17 -33.74
CA ASN A 147 15.15 -48.89 -34.88
C ASN A 147 13.63 -49.17 -34.77
N GLY A 148 12.87 -48.36 -34.02
CA GLY A 148 11.42 -48.52 -33.87
C GLY A 148 10.71 -47.26 -33.36
N ASP A 149 9.39 -47.36 -33.14
CA ASP A 149 8.59 -46.28 -32.52
C ASP A 149 8.72 -46.29 -30.98
N PHE A 150 9.96 -46.30 -30.50
CA PHE A 150 10.28 -46.23 -29.08
C PHE A 150 10.46 -44.78 -28.62
N VAL A 151 10.05 -44.51 -27.39
CA VAL A 151 10.24 -43.22 -26.70
C VAL A 151 11.29 -43.29 -25.60
N ALA A 152 11.71 -44.50 -25.23
CA ALA A 152 12.77 -44.73 -24.26
C ALA A 152 13.39 -46.13 -24.40
N ALA A 153 14.58 -46.28 -23.84
CA ALA A 153 15.26 -47.55 -23.63
C ALA A 153 15.77 -47.68 -22.18
N ILE A 154 15.68 -48.87 -21.59
CA ILE A 154 16.10 -49.16 -20.22
C ILE A 154 17.18 -50.24 -20.24
N GLY A 155 18.32 -49.97 -19.59
CA GLY A 155 19.44 -50.90 -19.48
C GLY A 155 19.60 -51.53 -18.09
N SER A 156 20.38 -52.59 -18.00
CA SER A 156 20.80 -53.20 -16.73
C SER A 156 22.00 -52.47 -16.11
N ASN A 157 22.25 -52.64 -14.81
CA ASN A 157 23.48 -52.15 -14.16
C ASN A 157 24.15 -53.17 -13.25
N TYR A 158 25.47 -53.06 -13.11
CA TYR A 158 26.19 -53.60 -11.95
C TYR A 158 26.00 -52.70 -10.74
N LEU A 159 26.26 -53.22 -9.54
CA LEU A 159 26.19 -52.47 -8.29
C LEU A 159 27.61 -52.37 -7.70
N ARG A 160 27.95 -51.23 -7.11
CA ARG A 160 29.26 -50.99 -6.49
C ARG A 160 29.12 -50.43 -5.07
N ILE A 161 29.96 -50.91 -4.15
CA ILE A 161 30.13 -50.37 -2.80
C ILE A 161 31.61 -50.02 -2.63
N GLY A 162 31.93 -48.74 -2.43
CA GLY A 162 33.32 -48.27 -2.49
C GLY A 162 33.94 -48.57 -3.86
N ASP A 163 35.05 -49.31 -3.89
CA ASP A 163 35.71 -49.74 -5.14
C ASP A 163 35.31 -51.16 -5.59
N ASN A 164 34.47 -51.86 -4.82
CA ASN A 164 34.09 -53.25 -5.10
C ASN A 164 32.81 -53.34 -5.92
N ILE A 165 32.88 -53.94 -7.12
CA ILE A 165 31.72 -54.29 -7.96
C ILE A 165 31.13 -55.63 -7.48
N LEU A 166 29.84 -55.64 -7.18
CA LEU A 166 29.11 -56.82 -6.72
C LEU A 166 28.91 -57.84 -7.86
N THR A 167 28.87 -59.12 -7.51
CA THR A 167 28.71 -60.23 -8.47
C THR A 167 27.31 -60.27 -9.10
N GLU A 168 26.29 -59.80 -8.39
CA GLU A 168 24.91 -59.75 -8.88
C GLU A 168 24.62 -58.40 -9.56
N ALA A 169 24.12 -58.47 -10.80
CA ALA A 169 23.69 -57.30 -11.55
C ALA A 169 22.18 -57.05 -11.36
N ASN A 170 21.79 -55.77 -11.34
CA ASN A 170 20.39 -55.38 -11.43
C ASN A 170 19.93 -55.45 -12.90
N ILE A 171 19.38 -56.60 -13.29
CA ILE A 171 18.96 -56.88 -14.67
C ILE A 171 17.62 -56.22 -14.98
N ALA A 172 17.55 -55.46 -16.06
CA ALA A 172 16.30 -54.96 -16.62
C ALA A 172 15.55 -56.07 -17.35
N ASP A 173 14.52 -56.64 -16.72
CA ASP A 173 13.74 -57.76 -17.26
C ASP A 173 12.44 -57.26 -17.94
N PRO A 174 12.23 -57.49 -19.25
CA PRO A 174 11.02 -57.07 -19.94
C PRO A 174 9.74 -57.69 -19.38
N THR A 175 9.81 -58.91 -18.81
CA THR A 175 8.65 -59.60 -18.23
C THR A 175 8.18 -58.96 -16.92
N GLU A 176 9.11 -58.37 -16.16
CA GLU A 176 8.83 -57.63 -14.93
C GLU A 176 8.40 -56.19 -15.25
N LEU A 177 9.07 -55.53 -16.20
CA LEU A 177 8.89 -54.09 -16.43
C LEU A 177 7.72 -53.70 -17.34
N LEU A 178 7.41 -54.51 -18.38
CA LEU A 178 6.45 -54.10 -19.42
C LEU A 178 4.99 -54.48 -19.12
N SER A 179 4.74 -55.27 -18.08
CA SER A 179 3.39 -55.62 -17.62
C SER A 179 2.98 -54.73 -16.44
N PRO A 180 1.89 -53.95 -16.51
CA PRO A 180 1.46 -53.08 -15.41
C PRO A 180 1.30 -53.81 -14.06
N VAL A 181 0.77 -55.04 -14.09
CA VAL A 181 0.58 -55.86 -12.89
C VAL A 181 1.92 -56.40 -12.38
N ALA A 182 2.78 -56.92 -13.26
CA ALA A 182 4.09 -57.43 -12.86
C ALA A 182 4.99 -56.31 -12.31
N LEU A 183 4.93 -55.12 -12.91
CA LEU A 183 5.64 -53.93 -12.48
C LEU A 183 5.20 -53.49 -11.08
N ALA A 184 3.88 -53.42 -10.83
CA ALA A 184 3.36 -53.07 -9.51
C ALA A 184 3.83 -54.08 -8.43
N HIS A 185 3.73 -55.39 -8.70
CA HIS A 185 4.24 -56.42 -7.78
C HIS A 185 5.76 -56.35 -7.59
N PHE A 186 6.53 -56.07 -8.65
CA PHE A 186 7.98 -55.88 -8.54
C PHE A 186 8.30 -54.70 -7.62
N ILE A 187 7.59 -53.58 -7.77
CA ILE A 187 7.77 -52.38 -6.95
C ILE A 187 7.39 -52.64 -5.49
N GLU A 188 6.27 -53.29 -5.25
CA GLU A 188 5.82 -53.69 -3.91
C GLU A 188 6.85 -54.56 -3.21
N ARG A 189 7.37 -55.61 -3.89
CA ARG A 189 8.36 -56.52 -3.31
C ARG A 189 9.66 -55.82 -2.90
N PHE A 190 10.18 -54.86 -3.68
CA PHE A 190 11.38 -54.14 -3.24
C PHE A 190 11.07 -53.06 -2.21
N ALA A 191 9.89 -52.43 -2.27
CA ALA A 191 9.47 -51.50 -1.23
C ALA A 191 9.36 -52.21 0.14
N GLU A 192 8.89 -53.46 0.18
CA GLU A 192 8.79 -54.28 1.40
C GLU A 192 10.11 -54.92 1.84
N GLY A 193 11.18 -54.80 1.05
CA GLY A 193 12.46 -55.46 1.33
C GLY A 193 12.47 -56.97 1.05
N HIS A 194 11.46 -57.49 0.35
CA HIS A 194 11.37 -58.89 -0.10
C HIS A 194 12.30 -59.23 -1.28
N GLN A 195 13.02 -58.24 -1.83
CA GLN A 195 14.07 -58.43 -2.83
C GLN A 195 15.12 -57.31 -2.77
N CYS A 196 16.35 -57.62 -3.18
CA CYS A 196 17.46 -56.67 -3.19
C CYS A 196 17.51 -55.77 -4.44
N ARG A 197 16.82 -56.16 -5.53
CA ARG A 197 16.78 -55.41 -6.79
C ARG A 197 15.71 -54.32 -6.74
N GLU A 198 16.07 -53.09 -7.11
CA GLU A 198 15.13 -52.00 -7.38
C GLU A 198 14.96 -51.79 -8.88
N LEU A 199 14.10 -50.86 -9.29
CA LEU A 199 14.00 -50.50 -10.71
C LEU A 199 15.36 -50.00 -11.23
N PRO A 200 15.75 -50.35 -12.46
CA PRO A 200 16.95 -49.82 -13.12
C PRO A 200 16.74 -48.37 -13.62
N SER A 201 16.27 -47.47 -12.75
CA SER A 201 15.86 -46.09 -13.03
C SER A 201 16.98 -45.16 -13.49
N CYS A 202 18.23 -45.50 -13.15
CA CYS A 202 19.41 -44.72 -13.55
C CYS A 202 19.88 -45.03 -14.98
N ASN A 203 19.43 -46.14 -15.57
CA ASN A 203 19.91 -46.64 -16.87
C ASN A 203 18.93 -46.31 -17.99
N LEU A 204 18.51 -45.04 -18.05
CA LEU A 204 17.45 -44.58 -18.94
C LEU A 204 18.02 -43.77 -20.11
N LEU A 205 17.65 -44.20 -21.31
CA LEU A 205 17.74 -43.41 -22.54
C LEU A 205 16.34 -42.89 -22.89
N LEU A 206 16.18 -41.58 -23.02
CA LEU A 206 14.89 -40.92 -23.20
C LEU A 206 14.87 -40.13 -24.52
N LYS A 207 13.79 -40.24 -25.29
CA LYS A 207 13.61 -39.41 -26.49
C LYS A 207 13.27 -37.97 -26.08
N THR A 208 13.79 -36.98 -26.80
CA THR A 208 13.46 -35.57 -26.57
C THR A 208 12.00 -35.26 -26.93
N GLY A 209 11.44 -34.21 -26.34
CA GLY A 209 10.09 -33.71 -26.64
C GLY A 209 8.92 -34.54 -26.08
N ILE A 210 9.17 -35.55 -25.24
CA ILE A 210 8.10 -36.40 -24.69
C ILE A 210 7.26 -35.75 -23.58
N GLY A 211 7.72 -34.62 -23.02
CA GLY A 211 7.02 -33.86 -21.98
C GLY A 211 6.97 -34.51 -20.59
N LEU A 212 7.66 -35.64 -20.34
CA LEU A 212 7.82 -36.20 -18.99
C LEU A 212 9.00 -35.55 -18.25
N ARG A 213 8.80 -35.31 -16.96
CA ARG A 213 9.77 -34.71 -16.04
C ARG A 213 9.82 -35.46 -14.73
N TYR A 214 10.99 -35.47 -14.09
CA TYR A 214 11.22 -36.01 -12.76
C TYR A 214 10.34 -35.25 -11.74
N PRO A 215 9.53 -35.95 -10.92
CA PRO A 215 8.79 -35.30 -9.85
C PRO A 215 9.75 -34.73 -8.81
N ASN A 216 9.47 -33.52 -8.33
CA ASN A 216 10.30 -32.86 -7.33
C ASN A 216 10.05 -33.43 -5.92
N ILE A 217 10.55 -34.63 -5.68
CA ILE A 217 10.53 -35.34 -4.39
C ILE A 217 11.95 -35.66 -3.94
N ARG A 218 12.12 -35.91 -2.63
CA ARG A 218 13.40 -36.34 -2.06
C ARG A 218 13.44 -37.86 -2.05
N SER A 219 14.38 -38.45 -2.80
CA SER A 219 14.54 -39.89 -3.03
C SER A 219 13.47 -40.50 -3.95
N ALA A 220 13.90 -41.44 -4.80
CA ALA A 220 13.08 -42.22 -5.73
C ALA A 220 12.39 -41.42 -6.85
N GLU A 221 12.76 -40.17 -7.10
CA GLU A 221 12.21 -39.34 -8.19
C GLU A 221 12.35 -40.01 -9.55
N ASP A 222 13.43 -40.76 -9.74
CA ASP A 222 13.73 -41.51 -10.94
C ASP A 222 12.91 -42.80 -11.06
N HIS A 223 12.70 -43.52 -9.95
CA HIS A 223 11.76 -44.65 -9.88
C HIS A 223 10.34 -44.20 -10.23
N TRP A 224 9.90 -43.04 -9.73
CA TRP A 224 8.61 -42.47 -10.08
C TRP A 224 8.51 -42.08 -11.55
N LEU A 225 9.54 -41.45 -12.12
CA LEU A 225 9.57 -41.16 -13.56
C LEU A 225 9.49 -42.44 -14.38
N LEU A 226 10.31 -43.45 -14.04
CA LEU A 226 10.37 -44.71 -14.78
C LEU A 226 9.05 -45.48 -14.69
N ALA A 227 8.43 -45.55 -13.51
CA ALA A 227 7.13 -46.19 -13.35
C ALA A 227 6.04 -45.48 -14.17
N ARG A 228 6.01 -44.13 -14.17
CA ARG A 228 5.07 -43.35 -15.02
C ARG A 228 5.31 -43.58 -16.51
N LEU A 229 6.58 -43.64 -16.92
CA LEU A 229 6.99 -43.91 -18.28
C LEU A 229 6.49 -45.30 -18.71
N LEU A 230 6.76 -46.35 -17.91
CA LEU A 230 6.33 -47.73 -18.16
C LEU A 230 4.81 -47.89 -18.20
N MET A 231 4.09 -47.28 -17.26
CA MET A 231 2.62 -47.33 -17.24
C MET A 231 1.99 -46.63 -18.45
N ARG A 232 2.57 -45.53 -18.92
CA ARG A 232 2.02 -44.72 -20.04
C ARG A 232 2.46 -45.21 -21.41
N PHE A 233 3.70 -45.66 -21.54
CA PHE A 233 4.35 -45.95 -22.82
C PHE A 233 4.90 -47.37 -22.92
N GLY A 234 4.49 -48.32 -22.06
CA GLY A 234 5.06 -49.68 -22.02
C GLY A 234 5.35 -50.34 -23.37
N LYS A 235 4.42 -50.27 -24.34
CA LYS A 235 4.61 -50.83 -25.69
C LYS A 235 5.64 -50.12 -26.57
N ARG A 236 6.03 -48.90 -26.19
CA ARG A 236 6.98 -48.00 -26.85
C ARG A 236 8.23 -47.80 -26.00
N ILE A 237 8.54 -48.75 -25.11
CA ILE A 237 9.78 -48.76 -24.33
C ILE A 237 10.58 -50.02 -24.67
N ALA A 238 11.83 -49.82 -25.06
CA ALA A 238 12.76 -50.91 -25.27
C ALA A 238 13.42 -51.29 -23.92
N VAL A 239 13.48 -52.58 -23.62
CA VAL A 239 14.21 -53.09 -22.46
C VAL A 239 15.40 -53.88 -22.97
N ASN A 240 16.62 -53.48 -22.60
CA ASN A 240 17.84 -54.10 -23.05
C ASN A 240 18.60 -54.75 -21.87
N PRO A 241 18.44 -56.07 -21.65
CA PRO A 241 19.06 -56.74 -20.51
C PRO A 241 20.60 -56.81 -20.60
N LYS A 242 21.15 -56.91 -21.82
CA LYS A 242 22.60 -57.05 -22.09
C LYS A 242 23.00 -56.36 -23.41
N PRO A 243 24.23 -55.79 -23.51
CA PRO A 243 25.24 -55.67 -22.46
C PRO A 243 24.77 -54.75 -21.32
N ILE A 244 25.43 -54.87 -20.16
CA ILE A 244 25.13 -54.02 -18.99
C ILE A 244 25.46 -52.56 -19.35
N TYR A 245 24.60 -51.62 -18.98
CA TYR A 245 24.75 -50.20 -19.33
C TYR A 245 25.73 -49.47 -18.41
N ALA A 246 25.55 -49.59 -17.09
CA ALA A 246 26.32 -48.83 -16.12
C ALA A 246 26.75 -49.67 -14.90
N ILE A 247 27.69 -49.13 -14.13
CA ILE A 247 28.08 -49.59 -12.79
C ILE A 247 27.60 -48.52 -11.82
N TYR A 248 26.56 -48.86 -11.06
CA TYR A 248 25.84 -47.96 -10.16
C TYR A 248 26.44 -47.93 -8.76
N SER A 249 26.67 -46.75 -8.20
CA SER A 249 27.21 -46.56 -6.86
C SER A 249 26.14 -46.65 -5.76
N LEU A 250 26.34 -47.52 -4.78
CA LEU A 250 25.50 -47.61 -3.57
C LEU A 250 26.03 -46.75 -2.40
N SER A 251 27.16 -46.08 -2.59
CA SER A 251 27.88 -45.31 -1.55
C SER A 251 27.56 -43.81 -1.56
N GLY A 252 26.54 -43.37 -2.30
CA GLY A 252 26.16 -41.95 -2.39
C GLY A 252 25.74 -41.34 -1.04
N ALA A 253 26.30 -40.17 -0.71
CA ALA A 253 26.07 -39.49 0.57
C ALA A 253 24.59 -39.13 0.81
N ASP A 254 23.89 -38.63 -0.22
CA ASP A 254 22.45 -38.31 -0.13
C ASP A 254 21.58 -39.55 0.12
N SER A 255 21.91 -40.66 -0.55
CA SER A 255 21.23 -41.95 -0.35
C SER A 255 21.42 -42.48 1.07
N ALA A 256 22.63 -42.35 1.64
CA ALA A 256 22.90 -42.71 3.03
C ALA A 256 22.08 -41.85 4.02
N SER A 257 22.03 -40.53 3.80
CA SER A 257 21.23 -39.61 4.62
C SER A 257 19.72 -39.90 4.55
N ASN A 258 19.19 -40.21 3.36
CA ASN A 258 17.78 -40.55 3.19
C ASN A 258 17.40 -41.88 3.86
N LYS A 259 18.31 -42.87 3.89
CA LYS A 259 18.12 -44.14 4.61
C LYS A 259 18.06 -43.92 6.13
N GLN A 260 18.86 -42.99 6.66
CA GLN A 260 18.85 -42.65 8.08
C GLN A 260 17.59 -41.89 8.52
N SER A 261 16.90 -41.21 7.60
CA SER A 261 15.76 -40.32 7.91
C SER A 261 14.38 -40.93 7.62
N SER A 262 14.28 -42.24 7.39
CA SER A 262 13.04 -42.97 7.00
C SER A 262 12.40 -42.57 5.66
N ILE A 263 12.76 -41.41 5.09
CA ILE A 263 12.30 -40.89 3.79
C ILE A 263 12.49 -41.91 2.67
N TRP A 264 13.63 -42.62 2.67
CA TRP A 264 13.94 -43.63 1.67
C TRP A 264 12.88 -44.73 1.59
N GLN A 265 12.44 -45.23 2.74
CA GLN A 265 11.43 -46.28 2.85
C GLN A 265 10.04 -45.74 2.50
N GLU A 266 9.71 -44.55 3.02
CA GLU A 266 8.43 -43.89 2.79
C GLU A 266 8.14 -43.66 1.30
N GLN A 267 9.09 -43.14 0.52
CA GLN A 267 8.88 -42.89 -0.91
C GLN A 267 8.67 -44.18 -1.72
N ARG A 268 9.30 -45.28 -1.30
CA ARG A 268 9.13 -46.60 -1.95
C ARG A 268 7.76 -47.19 -1.64
N THR A 269 7.31 -47.11 -0.38
CA THR A 269 5.95 -47.50 0.01
C THR A 269 4.90 -46.67 -0.74
N ARG A 270 5.13 -45.36 -0.89
CA ARG A 270 4.23 -44.48 -1.67
C ARG A 270 4.21 -44.87 -3.14
N LEU A 271 5.37 -45.16 -3.74
CA LEU A 271 5.47 -45.61 -5.12
C LEU A 271 4.73 -46.94 -5.33
N ALA A 272 4.90 -47.90 -4.43
CA ALA A 272 4.18 -49.18 -4.46
C ALA A 272 2.66 -48.96 -4.42
N SER A 273 2.16 -48.17 -3.46
CA SER A 273 0.73 -47.86 -3.34
C SER A 273 0.16 -47.15 -4.57
N ALA A 274 0.89 -46.19 -5.13
CA ALA A 274 0.48 -45.48 -6.34
C ALA A 274 0.47 -46.40 -7.57
N THR A 275 1.52 -47.20 -7.77
CA THR A 275 1.65 -48.09 -8.93
C THR A 275 0.63 -49.23 -8.90
N SER A 276 0.28 -49.76 -7.72
CA SER A 276 -0.83 -50.69 -7.56
C SER A 276 -2.18 -50.07 -7.96
N SER A 277 -2.42 -48.81 -7.59
CA SER A 277 -3.61 -48.06 -8.03
C SER A 277 -3.63 -47.86 -9.54
N TRP A 278 -2.50 -47.50 -10.15
CA TRP A 278 -2.38 -47.32 -11.60
C TRP A 278 -2.61 -48.64 -12.35
N ALA A 279 -2.00 -49.73 -11.89
CA ALA A 279 -2.17 -51.05 -12.48
C ALA A 279 -3.64 -51.48 -12.46
N ALA A 280 -4.36 -51.25 -11.36
CA ALA A 280 -5.79 -51.54 -11.28
C ALA A 280 -6.59 -50.71 -12.30
N LEU A 281 -6.34 -49.39 -12.40
CA LEU A 281 -7.04 -48.52 -13.34
C LEU A 281 -6.79 -48.91 -14.81
N VAL A 282 -5.54 -49.21 -15.16
CA VAL A 282 -5.15 -49.67 -16.51
C VAL A 282 -5.77 -51.03 -16.83
N THR A 283 -5.75 -51.97 -15.88
CA THR A 283 -6.35 -53.31 -16.04
C THR A 283 -7.85 -53.24 -16.26
N HIS A 284 -8.54 -52.30 -15.61
CA HIS A 284 -9.97 -52.05 -15.79
C HIS A 284 -10.34 -51.17 -17.00
N GLN A 285 -9.39 -50.88 -17.90
CA GLN A 285 -9.59 -50.08 -19.12
C GLN A 285 -10.26 -48.72 -18.84
N ARG A 286 -9.93 -48.08 -17.70
CA ARG A 286 -10.40 -46.72 -17.41
C ARG A 286 -9.69 -45.74 -18.34
N ASP A 287 -10.41 -44.72 -18.80
CA ASP A 287 -9.87 -43.63 -19.60
C ASP A 287 -9.04 -42.69 -18.70
N LEU A 288 -7.75 -43.03 -18.54
CA LEU A 288 -6.84 -42.33 -17.64
C LEU A 288 -6.43 -40.98 -18.25
N LEU A 289 -6.79 -39.89 -17.57
CA LEU A 289 -6.47 -38.53 -17.99
C LEU A 289 -5.10 -38.07 -17.44
N GLY A 290 -4.70 -38.56 -16.27
CA GLY A 290 -3.40 -38.22 -15.68
C GLY A 290 -3.10 -38.98 -14.39
N VAL A 291 -1.82 -39.20 -14.11
CA VAL A 291 -1.31 -39.75 -12.85
C VAL A 291 -0.19 -38.87 -12.31
N GLY A 292 -0.31 -38.51 -11.04
CA GLY A 292 0.65 -37.68 -10.33
C GLY A 292 0.98 -38.20 -8.95
N MET A 293 1.66 -37.36 -8.16
CA MET A 293 2.07 -37.66 -6.78
C MET A 293 0.93 -37.54 -5.77
N GLU A 294 -0.14 -36.84 -6.13
CA GLU A 294 -1.31 -36.64 -5.27
C GLU A 294 -2.40 -37.68 -5.51
N GLY A 295 -2.46 -38.25 -6.71
CA GLY A 295 -3.57 -39.10 -7.10
C GLY A 295 -3.59 -39.48 -8.57
N ALA A 296 -4.65 -40.19 -8.94
CA ALA A 296 -4.95 -40.58 -10.32
C ALA A 296 -6.26 -39.90 -10.77
N VAL A 297 -6.27 -39.46 -12.02
CA VAL A 297 -7.39 -38.78 -12.66
C VAL A 297 -7.84 -39.59 -13.86
N TRP A 298 -9.13 -39.95 -13.92
CA TRP A 298 -9.71 -40.66 -15.06
C TRP A 298 -11.08 -40.11 -15.41
N ARG A 299 -11.50 -40.37 -16.63
CA ARG A 299 -12.84 -40.09 -17.11
C ARG A 299 -13.75 -41.28 -16.87
N GLN A 300 -14.93 -41.00 -16.33
CA GLN A 300 -16.01 -41.98 -16.20
C GLN A 300 -17.30 -41.34 -16.74
N HIS A 301 -17.76 -41.82 -17.90
CA HIS A 301 -18.86 -41.22 -18.66
C HIS A 301 -18.61 -39.74 -19.02
N ASN A 302 -19.41 -38.82 -18.47
CA ASN A 302 -19.28 -37.37 -18.65
C ASN A 302 -18.71 -36.66 -17.41
N GLN A 303 -17.97 -37.40 -16.57
CA GLN A 303 -17.34 -36.88 -15.35
C GLN A 303 -15.84 -37.17 -15.36
N VAL A 304 -15.09 -36.25 -14.77
CA VAL A 304 -13.69 -36.43 -14.38
C VAL A 304 -13.66 -36.75 -12.89
N ILE A 305 -12.93 -37.79 -12.52
CA ILE A 305 -12.75 -38.24 -11.14
C ILE A 305 -11.26 -38.14 -10.82
N LYS A 306 -10.90 -37.44 -9.73
CA LYS A 306 -9.57 -37.54 -9.09
C LYS A 306 -9.73 -38.34 -7.81
N GLU A 307 -8.97 -39.42 -7.66
CA GLU A 307 -8.78 -40.10 -6.38
C GLU A 307 -7.44 -39.70 -5.80
N PHE A 308 -7.45 -39.23 -4.55
CA PHE A 308 -6.25 -38.88 -3.83
C PHE A 308 -5.65 -40.09 -3.13
N TYR A 309 -4.33 -40.16 -3.10
CA TYR A 309 -3.66 -41.14 -2.25
C TYR A 309 -3.82 -40.79 -0.76
N PRO A 310 -3.67 -41.77 0.16
CA PRO A 310 -3.89 -41.55 1.59
C PRO A 310 -3.05 -40.44 2.23
N TRP A 311 -1.88 -40.10 1.65
CA TRP A 311 -0.98 -39.06 2.15
C TRP A 311 -1.16 -37.70 1.45
N ALA A 312 -2.03 -37.61 0.45
CA ALA A 312 -2.11 -36.44 -0.42
C ALA A 312 -3.08 -35.37 0.09
N ILE A 313 -4.17 -35.79 0.73
CA ILE A 313 -5.16 -34.88 1.31
C ILE A 313 -5.88 -35.51 2.50
N ASP A 314 -6.21 -34.70 3.51
CA ASP A 314 -7.00 -35.11 4.69
C ASP A 314 -8.39 -34.44 4.79
N ASP A 315 -9.16 -34.82 5.83
CA ASP A 315 -10.52 -34.32 6.06
C ASP A 315 -10.55 -32.80 6.34
N ALA A 316 -9.52 -32.26 7.00
CA ALA A 316 -9.43 -30.84 7.32
C ALA A 316 -9.12 -30.02 6.07
N GLU A 317 -8.24 -30.52 5.20
CA GLU A 317 -7.90 -29.89 3.93
C GLU A 317 -9.08 -29.87 2.96
N VAL A 318 -9.85 -30.96 2.86
CA VAL A 318 -11.09 -30.98 2.06
C VAL A 318 -12.10 -29.98 2.59
N SER A 319 -12.33 -29.96 3.91
CA SER A 319 -13.25 -29.01 4.56
C SER A 319 -12.84 -27.56 4.29
N ARG A 320 -11.54 -27.26 4.38
CA ARG A 320 -10.97 -25.94 4.07
C ARG A 320 -11.18 -25.56 2.61
N LEU A 321 -10.95 -26.48 1.66
CA LEU A 321 -11.16 -26.22 0.23
C LEU A 321 -12.63 -26.00 -0.11
N GLN A 322 -13.52 -26.79 0.49
CA GLN A 322 -14.97 -26.60 0.36
C GLN A 322 -15.36 -25.20 0.80
N HIS A 323 -14.95 -24.78 2.01
CA HIS A 323 -15.25 -23.46 2.53
C HIS A 323 -14.61 -22.33 1.70
N LEU A 324 -13.35 -22.49 1.29
CA LEU A 324 -12.63 -21.48 0.52
C LEU A 324 -13.25 -21.22 -0.86
N LEU A 325 -13.84 -22.24 -1.49
CA LEU A 325 -14.41 -22.17 -2.85
C LEU A 325 -15.95 -22.06 -2.85
N GLU A 326 -16.57 -22.09 -1.68
CA GLU A 326 -18.02 -22.02 -1.50
C GLU A 326 -18.57 -20.71 -2.05
N HIS A 327 -19.61 -20.79 -2.89
CA HIS A 327 -20.26 -19.63 -3.54
C HIS A 327 -19.36 -18.70 -4.37
N LYS A 328 -18.07 -19.02 -4.57
CA LYS A 328 -17.15 -18.19 -5.35
C LYS A 328 -17.20 -18.48 -6.84
N ASN A 329 -17.10 -17.46 -7.67
CA ASN A 329 -17.01 -17.63 -9.13
C ASN A 329 -15.54 -17.53 -9.56
N VAL A 330 -14.81 -18.61 -9.37
CA VAL A 330 -13.38 -18.72 -9.71
C VAL A 330 -13.19 -19.57 -10.98
N PRO A 331 -12.09 -19.37 -11.74
CA PRO A 331 -11.72 -20.19 -12.90
C PRO A 331 -11.19 -21.58 -12.48
N ILE A 332 -11.93 -22.26 -11.60
CA ILE A 332 -11.66 -23.59 -11.06
C ILE A 332 -12.94 -24.41 -11.21
N PRO A 333 -12.89 -25.64 -11.76
CA PRO A 333 -14.08 -26.48 -11.91
C PRO A 333 -14.81 -26.71 -10.59
N LYS A 334 -16.15 -26.69 -10.65
CA LYS A 334 -16.99 -27.01 -9.49
C LYS A 334 -16.93 -28.51 -9.21
N VAL A 335 -16.49 -28.86 -8.01
CA VAL A 335 -16.28 -30.25 -7.59
C VAL A 335 -17.29 -30.73 -6.57
N ARG A 336 -17.58 -32.03 -6.59
CA ARG A 336 -18.30 -32.75 -5.53
C ARG A 336 -17.34 -33.73 -4.86
N TRP A 337 -17.13 -33.56 -3.56
CA TRP A 337 -16.26 -34.42 -2.77
C TRP A 337 -17.02 -35.66 -2.26
N ARG A 338 -16.32 -36.79 -2.19
CA ARG A 338 -16.79 -38.03 -1.58
C ARG A 338 -15.62 -38.83 -1.01
N LYS A 339 -15.86 -39.63 0.03
CA LYS A 339 -14.86 -40.56 0.59
C LYS A 339 -15.23 -41.99 0.17
N CYS A 340 -14.32 -42.71 -0.46
CA CYS A 340 -14.49 -44.09 -0.95
C CYS A 340 -13.33 -44.93 -0.42
N ASP A 341 -13.64 -46.02 0.30
CA ASP A 341 -12.63 -46.92 0.90
C ASP A 341 -11.55 -46.18 1.70
N GLY A 342 -11.98 -45.17 2.46
CA GLY A 342 -11.09 -44.33 3.27
C GLY A 342 -10.31 -43.26 2.49
N ARG A 343 -10.41 -43.22 1.15
CA ARG A 343 -9.73 -42.25 0.27
C ARG A 343 -10.66 -41.15 -0.20
N TRP A 344 -10.14 -39.93 -0.30
CA TRP A 344 -10.89 -38.82 -0.87
C TRP A 344 -10.92 -38.89 -2.39
N GLN A 345 -12.09 -38.58 -2.95
CA GLN A 345 -12.28 -38.39 -4.37
C GLN A 345 -13.06 -37.10 -4.59
N TYR A 346 -12.79 -36.42 -5.71
CA TYR A 346 -13.72 -35.43 -6.23
C TYR A 346 -14.23 -35.83 -7.61
N GLN A 347 -15.41 -35.31 -7.95
CA GLN A 347 -16.02 -35.42 -9.26
C GLN A 347 -16.35 -34.04 -9.83
N THR A 348 -16.02 -33.82 -11.10
CA THR A 348 -16.41 -32.61 -11.86
C THR A 348 -16.95 -33.01 -13.23
N PRO A 349 -17.90 -32.26 -13.83
CA PRO A 349 -18.26 -32.45 -15.22
C PRO A 349 -17.03 -32.40 -16.13
N PHE A 350 -16.98 -33.29 -17.13
CA PHE A 350 -15.99 -33.19 -18.18
C PHE A 350 -16.33 -32.00 -19.08
N VAL A 351 -15.37 -31.08 -19.25
CA VAL A 351 -15.51 -29.90 -20.10
C VAL A 351 -14.51 -30.02 -21.25
N PRO A 352 -14.95 -29.94 -22.52
CA PRO A 352 -14.05 -29.99 -23.67
C PRO A 352 -13.23 -28.70 -23.77
N GLY A 353 -12.00 -28.82 -24.28
CA GLY A 353 -11.02 -27.74 -24.40
C GLY A 353 -9.62 -28.31 -24.66
N SER A 354 -8.60 -27.48 -24.56
CA SER A 354 -7.24 -27.81 -25.01
C SER A 354 -6.17 -27.43 -23.99
N HIS A 355 -5.01 -28.06 -24.12
CA HIS A 355 -3.79 -27.64 -23.43
C HIS A 355 -3.45 -26.18 -23.80
N PRO A 356 -2.97 -25.35 -22.85
CA PRO A 356 -2.68 -23.93 -23.09
C PRO A 356 -1.57 -23.65 -24.12
N GLY A 357 -0.79 -24.66 -24.49
CA GLY A 357 0.32 -24.51 -25.43
C GLY A 357 1.52 -23.78 -24.81
N GLN A 358 2.43 -23.28 -25.65
CA GLN A 358 3.63 -22.57 -25.18
C GLN A 358 3.33 -21.13 -24.73
N HIS A 359 2.42 -20.45 -25.41
CA HIS A 359 2.09 -19.05 -25.15
C HIS A 359 0.59 -18.86 -24.91
N LEU A 360 0.27 -17.99 -23.96
CA LEU A 360 -1.06 -17.47 -23.64
C LEU A 360 -1.12 -15.98 -23.99
N THR A 361 -2.31 -15.50 -24.33
CA THR A 361 -2.54 -14.06 -24.52
C THR A 361 -2.54 -13.32 -23.18
N ALA A 362 -2.21 -12.02 -23.21
CA ALA A 362 -2.25 -11.18 -22.01
C ALA A 362 -3.66 -11.16 -21.38
N GLU A 363 -4.71 -11.11 -22.19
CA GLU A 363 -6.11 -11.12 -21.75
C GLU A 363 -6.49 -12.41 -20.99
N GLN A 364 -6.04 -13.58 -21.48
CA GLN A 364 -6.27 -14.85 -20.79
C GLN A 364 -5.61 -14.88 -19.41
N VAL A 365 -4.39 -14.36 -19.32
CA VAL A 365 -3.62 -14.31 -18.07
C VAL A 365 -4.23 -13.30 -17.09
N THR A 366 -4.52 -12.07 -17.54
CA THR A 366 -5.10 -11.04 -16.67
C THR A 366 -6.51 -11.39 -16.23
N GLY A 367 -7.34 -11.98 -17.11
CA GLY A 367 -8.68 -12.46 -16.77
C GLY A 367 -8.66 -13.53 -15.69
N PHE A 368 -7.77 -14.52 -15.81
CA PHE A 368 -7.58 -15.55 -14.78
C PHE A 368 -7.12 -14.96 -13.45
N LEU A 369 -6.05 -14.15 -13.45
CA LEU A 369 -5.50 -13.57 -12.23
C LEU A 369 -6.49 -12.63 -11.54
N SER A 370 -7.25 -11.86 -12.31
CA SER A 370 -8.27 -10.95 -11.76
C SER A 370 -9.39 -11.71 -11.07
N ALA A 371 -9.92 -12.75 -11.71
CA ALA A 371 -10.95 -13.60 -11.12
C ALA A 371 -10.47 -14.29 -9.83
N MET A 372 -9.21 -14.74 -9.80
CA MET A 372 -8.60 -15.33 -8.60
C MET A 372 -8.47 -14.30 -7.46
N TYR A 373 -7.96 -13.10 -7.74
CA TYR A 373 -7.79 -12.03 -6.76
C TYR A 373 -9.14 -11.58 -6.16
N GLN A 374 -10.12 -11.26 -7.00
CA GLN A 374 -11.43 -10.76 -6.57
C GLN A 374 -12.21 -11.76 -5.69
N ASN A 375 -11.92 -13.05 -5.84
CA ASN A 375 -12.51 -14.11 -5.02
C ASN A 375 -11.63 -14.49 -3.81
N GLY A 376 -10.49 -13.83 -3.58
CA GLY A 376 -9.62 -14.13 -2.44
C GLY A 376 -9.01 -15.53 -2.50
N VAL A 377 -8.60 -16.00 -3.69
CA VAL A 377 -8.00 -17.32 -3.91
C VAL A 377 -6.68 -17.21 -4.66
N SER A 378 -5.69 -18.04 -4.30
CA SER A 378 -4.44 -18.22 -5.04
C SER A 378 -4.22 -19.70 -5.36
N ALA A 379 -3.68 -19.99 -6.54
CA ALA A 379 -3.19 -21.32 -6.92
C ALA A 379 -1.65 -21.28 -6.96
N LEU A 380 -0.99 -22.12 -6.15
CA LEU A 380 0.46 -22.09 -5.99
C LEU A 380 1.23 -23.02 -6.95
N ASN A 381 0.56 -24.03 -7.50
CA ASN A 381 1.14 -25.00 -8.44
C ASN A 381 0.81 -24.64 -9.90
N ILE A 382 1.22 -23.45 -10.33
CA ILE A 382 1.04 -22.99 -11.71
C ILE A 382 2.02 -23.71 -12.65
N LYS A 383 1.47 -24.61 -13.47
CA LYS A 383 2.16 -25.38 -14.53
C LYS A 383 1.21 -25.56 -15.71
N ARG A 384 1.71 -25.76 -16.92
CA ARG A 384 0.86 -25.90 -18.11
C ARG A 384 -0.05 -27.12 -18.03
N GLU A 385 0.42 -28.22 -17.43
CA GLU A 385 -0.38 -29.43 -17.21
C GLU A 385 -1.55 -29.24 -16.23
N ASN A 386 -1.47 -28.22 -15.36
CA ASN A 386 -2.49 -27.87 -14.39
C ASN A 386 -3.47 -26.81 -14.91
N LEU A 387 -3.28 -26.36 -16.15
CA LEU A 387 -4.05 -25.32 -16.80
C LEU A 387 -4.76 -25.87 -18.04
N PHE A 388 -5.88 -25.26 -18.37
CA PHE A 388 -6.73 -25.70 -19.47
C PHE A 388 -7.40 -24.50 -20.14
N LEU A 389 -7.45 -24.49 -21.47
CA LEU A 389 -8.20 -23.50 -22.24
C LEU A 389 -9.56 -24.06 -22.63
N SER A 390 -10.63 -23.36 -22.27
CA SER A 390 -11.97 -23.68 -22.74
C SER A 390 -12.11 -23.40 -24.24
N GLN A 391 -13.15 -23.95 -24.87
CA GLN A 391 -13.48 -23.64 -26.26
C GLN A 391 -13.74 -22.15 -26.52
N GLN A 392 -14.09 -21.39 -25.48
CA GLN A 392 -14.30 -19.94 -25.54
C GLN A 392 -13.01 -19.15 -25.30
N GLY A 393 -11.87 -19.83 -25.11
CA GLY A 393 -10.57 -19.21 -24.90
C GLY A 393 -10.28 -18.80 -23.46
N ALA A 394 -11.14 -19.12 -22.48
CA ALA A 394 -10.91 -18.80 -21.08
C ALA A 394 -9.97 -19.82 -20.41
N LEU A 395 -9.08 -19.34 -19.53
CA LEU A 395 -8.11 -20.16 -18.81
C LEU A 395 -8.70 -20.70 -17.50
N PHE A 396 -8.54 -21.99 -17.25
CA PHE A 396 -8.99 -22.69 -16.04
C PHE A 396 -7.83 -23.40 -15.35
N TYR A 397 -7.90 -23.49 -14.02
CA TYR A 397 -6.99 -24.27 -13.19
C TYR A 397 -7.67 -25.57 -12.74
N ILE A 398 -7.06 -26.71 -13.07
CA ILE A 398 -7.66 -28.04 -12.91
C ILE A 398 -6.98 -28.92 -11.84
N ASP A 399 -5.84 -28.50 -11.31
CA ASP A 399 -5.16 -29.23 -10.22
C ASP A 399 -5.73 -28.86 -8.85
N ILE A 400 -6.95 -29.34 -8.62
CA ILE A 400 -7.69 -29.11 -7.38
C ILE A 400 -7.08 -29.97 -6.27
N GLY A 401 -6.58 -29.32 -5.22
CA GLY A 401 -5.83 -29.92 -4.13
C GLY A 401 -5.33 -28.88 -3.14
N LYS A 402 -4.35 -29.26 -2.31
CA LYS A 402 -3.82 -28.43 -1.21
C LYS A 402 -3.20 -27.10 -1.65
N ASP A 403 -2.76 -27.01 -2.90
CA ASP A 403 -2.10 -25.82 -3.46
C ASP A 403 -3.06 -24.67 -3.79
N ILE A 404 -4.38 -24.91 -3.70
CA ILE A 404 -5.37 -23.85 -3.65
C ILE A 404 -5.40 -23.29 -2.22
N ARG A 405 -4.98 -22.04 -2.08
CA ARG A 405 -4.82 -21.32 -0.81
C ARG A 405 -5.65 -20.04 -0.80
N PRO A 406 -5.97 -19.51 0.40
CA PRO A 406 -6.45 -18.14 0.52
C PRO A 406 -5.48 -17.14 -0.12
N LEU A 407 -6.02 -16.03 -0.61
CA LEU A 407 -5.23 -14.93 -1.15
C LEU A 407 -4.32 -14.35 -0.06
N THR A 408 -3.06 -14.16 -0.43
CA THR A 408 -2.13 -13.30 0.29
C THR A 408 -1.35 -12.49 -0.76
N SER A 409 -0.80 -11.34 -0.39
CA SER A 409 0.05 -10.53 -1.26
C SER A 409 1.22 -11.34 -1.85
N SER A 410 1.84 -12.20 -1.04
CA SER A 410 2.91 -13.12 -1.46
C SER A 410 2.41 -14.21 -2.41
N ASN A 411 1.31 -14.89 -2.07
CA ASN A 411 0.76 -15.97 -2.90
C ASN A 411 0.28 -15.43 -4.27
N PHE A 412 -0.28 -14.22 -4.27
CA PHE A 412 -0.73 -13.56 -5.48
C PHE A 412 0.44 -13.19 -6.39
N GLN A 413 1.50 -12.57 -5.84
CA GLN A 413 2.71 -12.24 -6.59
C GLN A 413 3.36 -13.51 -7.16
N ASP A 414 3.44 -14.59 -6.38
CA ASP A 414 3.95 -15.88 -6.84
C ASP A 414 3.14 -16.44 -8.02
N MET A 415 1.82 -16.48 -7.89
CA MET A 415 0.90 -16.95 -8.93
C MET A 415 1.03 -16.11 -10.20
N CYS A 416 1.09 -14.77 -10.06
CA CYS A 416 1.27 -13.84 -11.18
C CYS A 416 2.61 -14.07 -11.88
N ALA A 417 3.72 -14.15 -11.14
CA ALA A 417 5.05 -14.31 -11.71
C ALA A 417 5.20 -15.64 -12.46
N ARG A 418 4.69 -16.73 -11.87
CA ARG A 418 4.70 -18.05 -12.53
C ARG A 418 3.86 -18.06 -13.79
N LEU A 419 2.62 -17.55 -13.73
CA LEU A 419 1.73 -17.54 -14.89
C LEU A 419 2.22 -16.59 -15.99
N TYR A 420 2.75 -15.42 -15.62
CA TYR A 420 3.39 -14.51 -16.57
C TYR A 420 4.60 -15.17 -17.26
N SER A 421 5.43 -15.87 -16.50
CA SER A 421 6.62 -16.55 -17.00
C SER A 421 6.29 -17.67 -17.99
N ILE A 422 5.35 -18.55 -17.65
CA ILE A 422 4.99 -19.67 -18.55
C ILE A 422 4.01 -19.24 -19.65
N GLY A 423 3.10 -18.32 -19.36
CA GLY A 423 2.04 -17.92 -20.29
C GLY A 423 2.52 -16.88 -21.29
N ILE A 424 3.04 -15.75 -20.80
CA ILE A 424 3.40 -14.62 -21.67
C ILE A 424 4.83 -14.79 -22.22
N GLN A 425 5.81 -15.04 -21.35
CA GLN A 425 7.21 -15.18 -21.77
C GLN A 425 7.51 -16.53 -22.45
N GLY A 426 6.64 -17.54 -22.27
CA GLY A 426 6.84 -18.86 -22.86
C GLY A 426 7.96 -19.69 -22.21
N ASN A 427 8.42 -19.30 -21.01
CA ASN A 427 9.44 -20.04 -20.26
C ASN A 427 8.93 -21.44 -19.87
N LYS A 428 9.86 -22.34 -19.54
CA LYS A 428 9.55 -23.69 -19.05
C LYS A 428 8.87 -23.62 -17.66
N ASP A 429 8.06 -24.64 -17.33
CA ASP A 429 7.24 -24.67 -16.11
C ASP A 429 8.06 -24.55 -14.81
N GLU A 430 9.28 -25.10 -14.79
CA GLU A 430 10.18 -25.03 -13.63
C GLU A 430 11.19 -23.86 -13.75
N GLU A 431 11.10 -22.97 -14.74
CA GLU A 431 12.05 -21.84 -14.83
C GLU A 431 11.96 -20.99 -13.56
N TRP A 432 10.75 -20.57 -13.18
CA TRP A 432 10.49 -19.75 -12.00
C TRP A 432 9.75 -20.55 -10.93
N VAL A 433 10.47 -20.98 -9.91
CA VAL A 433 9.91 -21.64 -8.73
C VAL A 433 10.61 -21.18 -7.45
N ARG A 434 10.07 -21.55 -6.30
CA ARG A 434 10.71 -21.32 -5.01
C ARG A 434 11.97 -22.18 -4.85
N ARG A 435 13.11 -21.52 -4.63
CA ARG A 435 14.45 -22.09 -4.45
C ARG A 435 15.25 -21.27 -3.44
N HIS A 436 16.21 -21.90 -2.77
CA HIS A 436 17.13 -21.16 -1.91
C HIS A 436 18.05 -20.27 -2.74
N SER A 437 18.11 -18.98 -2.40
CA SER A 437 18.99 -18.01 -3.04
C SER A 437 19.42 -16.93 -2.03
N PHE A 438 20.53 -16.26 -2.32
CA PHE A 438 20.94 -15.04 -1.62
C PHE A 438 20.27 -13.79 -2.19
N ARG A 439 19.64 -13.90 -3.37
CA ARG A 439 18.85 -12.82 -3.95
C ARG A 439 17.61 -12.56 -3.11
N ARG A 440 17.23 -11.30 -2.97
CA ARG A 440 15.94 -10.94 -2.37
C ARG A 440 14.80 -11.23 -3.34
N GLN A 441 13.59 -11.36 -2.80
CA GLN A 441 12.41 -11.68 -3.60
C GLN A 441 12.12 -10.62 -4.68
N ASP A 442 12.24 -9.34 -4.35
CA ASP A 442 12.04 -8.22 -5.28
C ASP A 442 13.13 -8.19 -6.36
N GLU A 443 14.41 -8.31 -5.96
CA GLU A 443 15.56 -8.35 -6.88
C GLU A 443 15.49 -9.57 -7.82
N ALA A 444 15.01 -10.71 -7.33
CA ALA A 444 14.78 -11.89 -8.16
C ALA A 444 13.68 -11.64 -9.19
N LEU A 445 12.53 -11.05 -8.79
CA LEU A 445 11.42 -10.79 -9.71
C LEU A 445 11.70 -9.66 -10.70
N GLU A 446 12.53 -8.68 -10.34
CA GLU A 446 13.03 -7.64 -11.26
C GLU A 446 13.81 -8.25 -12.44
N ALA A 447 14.43 -9.42 -12.25
CA ALA A 447 15.11 -10.15 -13.31
C ALA A 447 14.16 -10.87 -14.29
N LEU A 448 12.83 -10.89 -14.04
CA LEU A 448 11.83 -11.39 -14.98
C LEU A 448 11.40 -10.27 -15.94
N PRO A 449 11.80 -10.29 -17.23
CA PRO A 449 11.60 -9.16 -18.13
C PRO A 449 10.13 -8.74 -18.26
N GLY A 450 9.85 -7.45 -18.05
CA GLY A 450 8.51 -6.86 -18.18
C GLY A 450 7.53 -7.17 -17.03
N PHE A 451 7.87 -8.07 -16.10
CA PHE A 451 6.94 -8.49 -15.04
C PHE A 451 6.57 -7.36 -14.08
N ALA A 452 7.52 -6.48 -13.75
CA ALA A 452 7.25 -5.33 -12.88
C ALA A 452 6.14 -4.42 -13.44
N THR A 453 6.20 -4.12 -14.74
CA THR A 453 5.19 -3.32 -15.45
C THR A 453 3.86 -4.05 -15.51
N PHE A 454 3.88 -5.32 -15.94
CA PHE A 454 2.67 -6.16 -16.00
C PHE A 454 1.96 -6.26 -14.64
N TYR A 455 2.71 -6.50 -13.56
CA TYR A 455 2.16 -6.61 -12.22
C TYR A 455 1.60 -5.27 -11.73
N ALA A 456 2.27 -4.17 -12.05
CA ALA A 456 1.79 -2.84 -11.69
C ALA A 456 0.48 -2.48 -12.39
N GLU A 457 0.37 -2.77 -13.69
CA GLU A 457 -0.86 -2.59 -14.49
C GLU A 457 -1.99 -3.49 -13.97
N LEU A 458 -1.69 -4.75 -13.67
CA LEU A 458 -2.66 -5.68 -13.08
C LEU A 458 -3.20 -5.16 -11.74
N VAL A 459 -2.32 -4.77 -10.82
CA VAL A 459 -2.74 -4.23 -9.51
C VAL A 459 -3.51 -2.91 -9.68
N ALA A 460 -3.11 -2.03 -10.59
CA ALA A 460 -3.87 -0.82 -10.90
C ALA A 460 -5.29 -1.12 -11.41
N SER A 461 -5.42 -2.11 -12.31
CA SER A 461 -6.72 -2.52 -12.87
C SER A 461 -7.65 -3.19 -11.84
N LEU A 462 -7.08 -3.86 -10.84
CA LEU A 462 -7.81 -4.46 -9.72
C LEU A 462 -8.35 -3.42 -8.73
N HIS A 463 -7.74 -2.23 -8.70
CA HIS A 463 -8.03 -1.16 -7.73
C HIS A 463 -8.20 0.19 -8.44
N PRO A 464 -9.20 0.33 -9.34
CA PRO A 464 -9.37 1.54 -10.14
C PRO A 464 -9.63 2.79 -9.28
N HIS A 465 -10.29 2.63 -8.13
CA HIS A 465 -10.52 3.73 -7.17
C HIS A 465 -9.23 4.28 -6.53
N CYS A 466 -8.14 3.52 -6.55
CA CYS A 466 -6.83 3.97 -6.04
C CYS A 466 -6.04 4.79 -7.06
N GLN A 467 -6.37 4.70 -8.36
CA GLN A 467 -5.76 5.53 -9.40
C GLN A 467 -6.23 6.97 -9.26
N ILE A 468 -5.41 7.95 -9.61
CA ILE A 468 -5.84 9.35 -9.73
C ILE A 468 -6.01 9.59 -11.22
N ASP A 469 -7.16 9.21 -11.77
CA ASP A 469 -7.42 9.52 -13.16
C ASP A 469 -7.76 11.01 -13.29
N SER A 470 -7.05 11.70 -14.18
CA SER A 470 -7.36 13.09 -14.55
C SER A 470 -8.78 13.24 -15.15
N GLN A 471 -9.44 12.13 -15.52
CA GLN A 471 -10.76 12.14 -16.13
C GLN A 471 -11.89 11.48 -15.31
N SER A 472 -11.60 10.64 -14.31
CA SER A 472 -12.62 9.75 -13.69
C SER A 472 -12.99 10.01 -12.23
N HIS A 473 -12.19 10.78 -11.48
CA HIS A 473 -12.62 11.21 -10.14
C HIS A 473 -13.46 12.46 -10.27
N ASP A 474 -14.77 12.24 -10.34
CA ASP A 474 -15.84 13.23 -10.28
C ASP A 474 -15.35 14.66 -10.56
N ALA A 475 -15.46 15.07 -11.82
CA ALA A 475 -15.25 16.46 -12.25
C ALA A 475 -15.97 17.49 -11.33
N GLN A 476 -16.98 17.04 -10.57
CA GLN A 476 -17.66 17.79 -9.51
C GLN A 476 -16.73 18.26 -8.38
N PHE A 477 -15.69 17.50 -7.98
CA PHE A 477 -14.79 17.87 -6.86
C PHE A 477 -13.46 18.48 -7.33
N LEU A 478 -13.03 18.23 -8.57
CA LEU A 478 -11.89 18.95 -9.17
C LEU A 478 -12.19 20.45 -9.37
N HIS A 479 -13.47 20.82 -9.47
CA HIS A 479 -13.94 22.21 -9.49
C HIS A 479 -13.93 22.89 -8.10
N ILE A 480 -13.58 22.18 -7.02
CA ILE A 480 -13.51 22.77 -5.66
C ILE A 480 -12.19 23.51 -5.41
N ARG A 481 -11.19 23.46 -6.33
CA ARG A 481 -9.93 24.20 -6.12
C ARG A 481 -10.11 25.70 -5.99
N GLN A 482 -11.18 26.24 -6.56
CA GLN A 482 -11.74 27.54 -6.20
C GLN A 482 -13.24 27.42 -6.39
N PRO A 483 -14.07 27.88 -5.44
CA PRO A 483 -15.48 28.02 -5.76
C PRO A 483 -15.57 28.91 -7.01
N GLU A 484 -16.09 28.39 -8.13
CA GLU A 484 -16.46 29.24 -9.25
C GLU A 484 -17.55 30.16 -8.74
N CYS A 485 -17.16 31.39 -8.46
CA CYS A 485 -18.06 32.36 -7.85
C CYS A 485 -19.19 32.61 -8.84
N ARG A 486 -20.42 32.54 -8.33
CA ARG A 486 -21.62 32.57 -9.17
C ARG A 486 -21.83 33.94 -9.81
N ALA A 487 -21.30 34.97 -9.17
CA ALA A 487 -21.36 36.36 -9.62
C ALA A 487 -20.23 37.21 -8.99
N THR A 488 -20.03 38.39 -9.56
CA THR A 488 -19.27 39.48 -8.96
C THR A 488 -20.25 40.56 -8.52
N ALA A 489 -20.14 41.01 -7.27
CA ALA A 489 -20.85 42.19 -6.78
C ALA A 489 -20.10 43.45 -7.23
N ASP A 490 -20.29 43.86 -8.48
CA ASP A 490 -19.57 44.97 -9.12
C ASP A 490 -19.72 46.32 -8.39
N ASN A 491 -20.71 46.44 -7.52
CA ASN A 491 -21.02 47.64 -6.74
C ASN A 491 -20.62 47.54 -5.25
N VAL A 492 -19.91 46.48 -4.82
CA VAL A 492 -19.44 46.29 -3.44
C VAL A 492 -17.94 46.02 -3.38
N SER A 493 -17.21 46.83 -2.62
CA SER A 493 -15.81 46.56 -2.25
C SER A 493 -15.71 45.98 -0.83
N LEU A 494 -14.73 45.11 -0.59
CA LEU A 494 -14.32 44.70 0.76
C LEU A 494 -13.19 45.61 1.24
N LEU A 495 -13.31 46.20 2.42
CA LEU A 495 -12.28 47.03 3.05
C LEU A 495 -11.85 46.41 4.38
N MET A 496 -10.65 45.81 4.41
CA MET A 496 -10.00 45.32 5.63
C MET A 496 -9.12 46.41 6.23
N LYS A 497 -9.17 46.58 7.55
CA LYS A 497 -8.45 47.67 8.24
C LYS A 497 -7.35 47.10 9.12
N ALA A 498 -6.12 47.54 8.90
CA ALA A 498 -4.94 47.15 9.63
C ALA A 498 -4.15 48.36 10.13
N CYS A 499 -3.32 48.14 11.14
CA CYS A 499 -2.37 49.10 11.69
C CYS A 499 -1.06 48.38 12.04
N GLY A 500 -0.06 49.14 12.54
CA GLY A 500 1.24 48.56 12.91
C GLY A 500 1.17 47.39 13.90
N GLN A 501 0.13 47.29 14.74
CA GLN A 501 0.00 46.22 15.74
C GLN A 501 -0.34 44.85 15.14
N ASP A 502 -0.84 44.83 13.90
CA ASP A 502 -1.37 43.62 13.27
C ASP A 502 -0.29 42.76 12.59
N ALA A 503 0.97 43.21 12.59
CA ALA A 503 2.09 42.60 11.87
C ALA A 503 2.18 41.07 12.03
N LYS A 504 1.96 40.55 13.23
CA LYS A 504 2.08 39.10 13.50
C LYS A 504 0.98 38.25 12.83
N SER A 505 -0.21 38.82 12.62
CA SER A 505 -1.40 38.07 12.17
C SER A 505 -1.90 38.46 10.78
N LEU A 506 -1.36 39.52 10.18
CA LEU A 506 -1.87 40.14 8.96
C LEU A 506 -2.13 39.14 7.83
N THR A 507 -1.10 38.39 7.44
CA THR A 507 -1.21 37.44 6.32
C THR A 507 -2.31 36.39 6.57
N THR A 508 -2.30 35.75 7.74
CA THR A 508 -3.29 34.71 8.09
C THR A 508 -4.71 35.27 8.16
N GLN A 509 -4.89 36.48 8.70
CA GLN A 509 -6.20 37.10 8.84
C GLN A 509 -6.77 37.59 7.51
N VAL A 510 -5.95 38.20 6.63
CA VAL A 510 -6.41 38.55 5.28
C VAL A 510 -6.82 37.29 4.52
N GLN A 511 -6.03 36.22 4.59
CA GLN A 511 -6.40 34.93 4.01
C GLN A 511 -7.71 34.39 4.57
N HIS A 512 -7.91 34.46 5.89
CA HIS A 512 -9.14 34.04 6.54
C HIS A 512 -10.36 34.81 5.99
N ILE A 513 -10.30 36.14 6.04
CA ILE A 513 -11.39 37.04 5.66
C ILE A 513 -11.73 36.89 4.19
N VAL A 514 -10.74 36.99 3.31
CA VAL A 514 -10.95 36.89 1.87
C VAL A 514 -11.54 35.52 1.52
N THR A 515 -10.98 34.43 2.06
CA THR A 515 -11.47 33.08 1.78
C THR A 515 -12.93 32.89 2.21
N HIS A 516 -13.28 33.32 3.42
CA HIS A 516 -14.62 33.10 3.98
C HIS A 516 -15.68 34.08 3.49
N LEU A 517 -15.31 35.20 2.86
CA LEU A 517 -16.28 36.17 2.33
C LEU A 517 -16.43 36.13 0.82
N GLN A 518 -15.45 35.61 0.07
CA GLN A 518 -15.48 35.66 -1.41
C GLN A 518 -16.40 34.63 -2.11
N TYR A 519 -17.20 33.86 -1.37
CA TYR A 519 -18.16 32.88 -1.89
C TYR A 519 -19.52 33.01 -1.18
N PRO A 520 -20.67 32.92 -1.86
CA PRO A 520 -20.87 32.62 -3.29
C PRO A 520 -20.54 33.76 -4.27
N VAL A 521 -20.32 34.98 -3.77
CA VAL A 521 -20.15 36.19 -4.58
C VAL A 521 -18.79 36.85 -4.31
N ARG A 522 -18.09 37.28 -5.37
CA ARG A 522 -16.84 38.05 -5.26
C ARG A 522 -17.11 39.55 -5.14
N PHE A 523 -16.25 40.24 -4.41
CA PHE A 523 -16.25 41.71 -4.36
C PHE A 523 -15.66 42.31 -5.64
N ALA A 524 -16.09 43.52 -6.00
CA ALA A 524 -15.51 44.30 -7.09
C ALA A 524 -14.02 44.61 -6.84
N LYS A 525 -13.68 44.93 -5.59
CA LYS A 525 -12.30 45.13 -5.11
C LYS A 525 -12.15 44.66 -3.66
N ARG A 526 -10.99 44.10 -3.34
CA ARG A 526 -10.53 43.72 -1.99
C ARG A 526 -9.40 44.65 -1.60
N LEU A 527 -9.68 45.54 -0.65
CA LEU A 527 -8.82 46.65 -0.27
C LEU A 527 -8.28 46.41 1.14
N LEU A 528 -7.00 46.68 1.35
CA LEU A 528 -6.38 46.69 2.67
C LEU A 528 -5.96 48.12 3.05
N LEU A 529 -6.68 48.73 3.99
CA LEU A 529 -6.33 50.03 4.57
C LEU A 529 -5.30 49.83 5.67
N ILE A 530 -4.20 50.58 5.61
CA ILE A 530 -3.17 50.63 6.65
C ILE A 530 -3.16 52.02 7.29
N ASP A 531 -3.46 52.06 8.59
CA ASP A 531 -3.19 53.21 9.44
C ASP A 531 -1.69 53.35 9.67
N THR A 532 -1.09 54.46 9.23
CA THR A 532 0.35 54.73 9.36
C THR A 532 0.73 55.33 10.71
N HIS A 533 -0.19 55.38 11.67
CA HIS A 533 0.10 55.84 13.03
C HIS A 533 1.20 55.00 13.69
N ALA A 534 2.17 55.69 14.29
CA ALA A 534 3.43 55.09 14.73
C ALA A 534 3.39 54.40 16.11
N GLY A 535 2.36 54.63 16.94
CA GLY A 535 2.30 54.07 18.30
C GLY A 535 1.34 54.80 19.25
N ASP A 536 1.29 54.40 20.52
CA ASP A 536 0.35 54.87 21.56
C ASP A 536 -1.14 54.55 21.30
N PHE A 537 -1.43 53.38 20.74
CA PHE A 537 -2.81 53.00 20.40
C PHE A 537 -3.75 52.98 21.62
N LEU A 538 -5.00 53.45 21.46
CA LEU A 538 -6.04 53.46 22.50
C LEU A 538 -6.18 52.11 23.26
N ARG A 539 -5.99 50.99 22.56
CA ARG A 539 -6.01 49.64 23.15
C ARG A 539 -4.87 48.80 22.61
N GLN A 540 -3.65 49.14 23.00
CA GLN A 540 -2.47 48.43 22.53
C GLN A 540 -2.43 46.97 23.00
N TYR A 541 -2.21 46.04 22.07
CA TYR A 541 -2.11 44.60 22.34
C TYR A 541 -0.83 43.94 21.81
N ALA A 542 -0.10 44.64 20.94
CA ALA A 542 1.19 44.23 20.40
C ALA A 542 2.06 45.47 20.11
N GLU A 543 3.36 45.28 19.99
CA GLU A 543 4.27 46.32 19.48
C GLU A 543 3.96 46.62 18.02
N ALA A 544 4.11 47.89 17.63
CA ALA A 544 3.84 48.33 16.27
C ALA A 544 5.02 47.98 15.35
N ASP A 545 4.75 47.31 14.23
CA ASP A 545 5.72 47.07 13.17
C ASP A 545 5.09 47.38 11.81
N LEU A 546 5.00 48.68 11.52
CA LEU A 546 4.41 49.19 10.27
C LEU A 546 5.18 48.70 9.03
N THR A 547 6.50 48.58 9.12
CA THR A 547 7.35 48.11 8.01
C THR A 547 6.99 46.67 7.61
N SER A 548 6.81 45.78 8.60
CA SER A 548 6.37 44.41 8.36
C SER A 548 4.95 44.36 7.79
N VAL A 549 4.03 45.18 8.30
CA VAL A 549 2.65 45.24 7.78
C VAL A 549 2.62 45.65 6.30
N ILE A 550 3.35 46.70 5.92
CA ILE A 550 3.44 47.16 4.53
C ILE A 550 4.07 46.08 3.63
N THR A 551 5.15 45.46 4.09
CA THR A 551 5.84 44.39 3.32
C THR A 551 4.93 43.20 3.07
N GLN A 552 4.20 42.75 4.09
CA GLN A 552 3.24 41.66 3.96
C GLN A 552 2.05 42.06 3.08
N ALA A 553 1.54 43.29 3.19
CA ALA A 553 0.44 43.79 2.36
C ALA A 553 0.80 43.78 0.86
N GLU A 554 2.01 44.23 0.51
CA GLU A 554 2.49 44.14 -0.88
C GLU A 554 2.65 42.70 -1.36
N ALA A 555 3.12 41.79 -0.50
CA ALA A 555 3.18 40.36 -0.84
C ALA A 555 1.78 39.76 -1.09
N LEU A 556 0.77 40.13 -0.28
CA LEU A 556 -0.62 39.71 -0.45
C LEU A 556 -1.23 40.24 -1.76
N LYS A 557 -0.89 41.48 -2.14
CA LYS A 557 -1.29 42.10 -3.41
C LYS A 557 -0.64 41.40 -4.60
N GLN A 558 0.67 41.13 -4.52
CA GLN A 558 1.39 40.37 -5.55
C GLN A 558 0.85 38.95 -5.74
N ALA A 559 0.40 38.31 -4.65
CA ALA A 559 -0.25 37.01 -4.68
C ALA A 559 -1.70 37.05 -5.20
N GLY A 560 -2.27 38.23 -5.51
CA GLY A 560 -3.63 38.40 -6.02
C GLY A 560 -4.74 38.15 -5.01
N LEU A 561 -4.41 38.06 -3.71
CA LEU A 561 -5.39 37.86 -2.64
C LEU A 561 -6.16 39.15 -2.34
N ILE A 562 -5.49 40.30 -2.47
CA ILE A 562 -6.06 41.64 -2.42
C ILE A 562 -5.71 42.40 -3.70
N ASP A 563 -6.54 43.38 -4.05
CA ASP A 563 -6.39 44.15 -5.28
C ASP A 563 -5.59 45.44 -5.04
N GLU A 564 -5.74 46.04 -3.86
CA GLU A 564 -5.15 47.36 -3.57
C GLU A 564 -4.77 47.51 -2.09
N VAL A 565 -3.69 48.24 -1.84
CA VAL A 565 -3.23 48.63 -0.50
C VAL A 565 -3.36 50.14 -0.37
N LEU A 566 -4.15 50.59 0.60
CA LEU A 566 -4.41 52.00 0.87
C LEU A 566 -3.59 52.44 2.09
N LEU A 567 -2.46 53.11 1.85
CA LEU A 567 -1.65 53.70 2.91
C LEU A 567 -2.22 55.07 3.29
N SER A 568 -2.74 55.19 4.51
CA SER A 568 -3.27 56.48 4.97
C SER A 568 -2.17 57.56 4.97
N PRO A 569 -2.42 58.75 4.39
CA PRO A 569 -1.38 59.76 4.25
C PRO A 569 -1.18 60.54 5.55
N THR A 570 0.05 60.97 5.79
CA THR A 570 0.41 61.80 6.96
C THR A 570 0.45 63.30 6.66
N SER A 571 0.22 63.70 5.41
CA SER A 571 0.23 65.11 4.99
C SER A 571 -0.94 65.88 5.60
N GLN A 572 -0.64 66.92 6.39
CA GLN A 572 -1.64 67.77 7.04
C GLN A 572 -2.65 68.38 6.06
N SER A 573 -2.20 68.79 4.87
CA SER A 573 -3.12 69.32 3.83
C SER A 573 -4.23 68.34 3.44
N VAL A 574 -3.89 67.05 3.32
CA VAL A 574 -4.84 65.98 2.97
C VAL A 574 -5.73 65.64 4.17
N VAL A 575 -5.14 65.59 5.37
CA VAL A 575 -5.87 65.35 6.63
C VAL A 575 -6.94 66.43 6.85
N GLN A 576 -6.54 67.70 6.76
CA GLN A 576 -7.44 68.84 6.92
C GLN A 576 -8.55 68.84 5.85
N ALA A 577 -8.20 68.69 4.56
CA ALA A 577 -9.19 68.66 3.49
C ALA A 577 -10.23 67.54 3.66
N THR A 578 -9.78 66.34 4.04
CA THR A 578 -10.67 65.18 4.26
C THR A 578 -11.58 65.39 5.46
N CYS A 579 -11.03 65.85 6.59
CA CYS A 579 -11.80 66.13 7.79
C CYS A 579 -12.81 67.26 7.59
N HIS A 580 -12.44 68.35 6.90
CA HIS A 580 -13.36 69.45 6.58
C HIS A 580 -14.47 69.02 5.63
N HIS A 581 -14.17 68.15 4.65
CA HIS A 581 -15.21 67.59 3.78
C HIS A 581 -16.25 66.79 4.58
N TRP A 582 -15.80 66.01 5.57
CA TRP A 582 -16.66 65.19 6.40
C TRP A 582 -17.40 65.97 7.49
N PHE A 583 -16.75 66.93 8.15
CA PHE A 583 -17.25 67.54 9.39
C PHE A 583 -17.54 69.04 9.31
N GLY A 584 -17.26 69.67 8.16
CA GLY A 584 -17.36 71.10 7.96
C GLY A 584 -16.07 71.84 8.35
N VAL A 585 -15.98 73.11 7.96
CA VAL A 585 -14.90 74.01 8.39
C VAL A 585 -15.15 74.39 9.84
N THR A 586 -14.07 74.46 10.63
CA THR A 586 -14.13 74.78 12.06
C THR A 586 -13.69 76.23 12.30
N ASP A 587 -14.34 76.93 13.24
CA ASP A 587 -14.10 78.35 13.54
C ASP A 587 -12.66 78.67 13.98
N ALA A 588 -11.83 77.65 14.28
CA ALA A 588 -10.42 77.78 14.62
C ALA A 588 -9.57 78.38 13.47
N VAL A 589 -10.02 78.29 12.22
CA VAL A 589 -9.31 78.84 11.05
C VAL A 589 -9.52 80.36 10.90
N GLU A 590 -10.57 80.93 11.48
CA GLU A 590 -10.88 82.38 11.37
C GLU A 590 -10.03 83.26 12.31
N GLN A 591 -9.23 82.67 13.21
CA GLN A 591 -8.37 83.40 14.17
C GLN A 591 -6.86 83.22 13.95
N GLY A 592 -6.42 82.91 12.73
CA GLY A 592 -5.02 83.09 12.31
C GLY A 592 -3.98 82.12 12.91
N GLY A 593 -4.39 81.03 13.56
CA GLY A 593 -3.51 79.95 14.01
C GLY A 593 -3.82 78.65 13.26
N CYS A 594 -2.91 78.17 12.40
CA CYS A 594 -3.01 76.85 11.81
C CYS A 594 -2.72 75.79 12.88
N ALA A 595 -3.74 75.35 13.63
CA ALA A 595 -3.63 74.16 14.45
C ALA A 595 -3.65 72.92 13.54
N ASP A 596 -2.62 72.09 13.61
CA ASP A 596 -2.59 70.79 12.92
C ASP A 596 -3.80 69.95 13.34
N ILE A 597 -4.49 69.32 12.37
CA ILE A 597 -5.60 68.41 12.66
C ILE A 597 -5.00 67.03 12.92
N HIS A 598 -5.38 66.42 14.05
CA HIS A 598 -4.95 65.08 14.39
C HIS A 598 -5.77 64.02 13.64
N THR A 599 -5.11 62.90 13.30
CA THR A 599 -5.75 61.78 12.61
C THR A 599 -6.63 60.91 13.52
N HIS A 600 -6.57 61.14 14.83
CA HIS A 600 -7.25 60.41 15.90
C HIS A 600 -8.08 61.35 16.78
N THR A 601 -9.11 60.81 17.45
CA THR A 601 -9.98 61.59 18.34
C THR A 601 -9.26 62.03 19.63
N GLN A 602 -9.97 62.77 20.49
CA GLN A 602 -9.52 63.13 21.84
C GLN A 602 -9.21 61.89 22.69
N ASP A 603 -10.04 60.85 22.58
CA ASP A 603 -9.81 59.54 23.21
C ASP A 603 -8.85 58.65 22.40
N ASN A 604 -8.11 59.22 21.46
CA ASN A 604 -7.13 58.54 20.64
C ASN A 604 -7.69 57.37 19.79
N ALA A 605 -8.97 57.41 19.42
CA ALA A 605 -9.56 56.45 18.49
C ALA A 605 -9.25 56.85 17.04
N PRO A 606 -8.95 55.90 16.13
CA PRO A 606 -8.72 56.21 14.72
C PRO A 606 -9.93 56.88 14.08
N LEU A 607 -9.69 57.99 13.39
CA LEU A 607 -10.74 58.75 12.70
C LEU A 607 -10.42 58.94 11.22
N PHE A 608 -9.33 59.64 10.94
CA PHE A 608 -8.93 60.05 9.60
C PHE A 608 -8.71 58.89 8.61
N PRO A 609 -7.97 57.80 8.96
CA PRO A 609 -7.64 56.75 7.99
C PRO A 609 -8.87 56.15 7.31
N GLN A 610 -9.95 55.92 8.08
CA GLN A 610 -11.18 55.29 7.58
C GLN A 610 -11.99 56.22 6.68
N ILE A 611 -12.19 57.48 7.09
CA ILE A 611 -12.95 58.45 6.26
C ILE A 611 -12.19 58.83 4.99
N TRP A 612 -10.85 58.82 5.03
CA TRP A 612 -10.00 58.97 3.85
C TRP A 612 -10.15 57.79 2.89
N ALA A 613 -10.12 56.56 3.42
CA ALA A 613 -10.30 55.35 2.62
C ALA A 613 -11.68 55.31 1.94
N PHE A 614 -12.76 55.73 2.61
CA PHE A 614 -14.09 55.86 1.99
C PHE A 614 -14.10 56.84 0.80
N GLY A 615 -13.20 57.81 0.79
CA GLY A 615 -12.98 58.71 -0.34
C GLY A 615 -12.32 58.03 -1.55
N GLN A 616 -11.51 56.99 -1.31
CA GLN A 616 -10.79 56.24 -2.37
C GLN A 616 -11.62 55.12 -3.00
N ILE A 617 -12.80 54.82 -2.45
CA ILE A 617 -13.67 53.74 -2.91
C ILE A 617 -14.70 54.27 -3.90
N ASP A 618 -14.68 53.72 -5.12
CA ASP A 618 -15.56 54.09 -6.23
C ASP A 618 -16.89 53.30 -6.23
N THR A 619 -16.93 52.16 -5.55
CA THR A 619 -18.15 51.35 -5.44
C THR A 619 -19.19 52.04 -4.55
N ARG A 620 -20.48 51.84 -4.88
CA ARG A 620 -21.57 52.40 -4.07
C ARG A 620 -21.52 51.88 -2.63
N TYR A 621 -21.30 50.58 -2.47
CA TYR A 621 -21.26 49.93 -1.17
C TYR A 621 -19.83 49.52 -0.80
N VAL A 622 -19.55 49.50 0.50
CA VAL A 622 -18.35 48.89 1.06
C VAL A 622 -18.75 47.99 2.22
N LEU A 623 -18.29 46.73 2.19
CA LEU A 623 -18.26 45.88 3.37
C LEU A 623 -16.94 46.16 4.08
N GLN A 624 -16.97 46.92 5.18
CA GLN A 624 -15.76 47.15 5.98
C GLN A 624 -15.60 46.08 7.04
N CYS A 625 -14.37 45.79 7.45
CA CYS A 625 -14.11 44.99 8.63
C CYS A 625 -12.80 45.35 9.34
N ASP A 626 -12.76 45.11 10.65
CA ASP A 626 -11.51 45.01 11.39
C ASP A 626 -10.78 43.73 10.94
N LEU A 627 -9.45 43.75 10.91
CA LEU A 627 -8.66 42.63 10.42
C LEU A 627 -8.75 41.38 11.31
N ASP A 628 -9.06 41.54 12.59
CA ASP A 628 -9.07 40.47 13.59
C ASP A 628 -10.41 39.72 13.70
N VAL A 629 -11.39 40.04 12.85
CA VAL A 629 -12.67 39.31 12.85
C VAL A 629 -12.47 37.87 12.40
N MET A 630 -13.10 36.95 13.14
CA MET A 630 -13.25 35.55 12.79
C MET A 630 -14.62 35.38 12.16
N ILE A 631 -14.69 34.68 11.02
CA ILE A 631 -15.89 34.55 10.20
C ILE A 631 -16.27 33.08 10.22
N GLY A 632 -17.52 32.81 10.58
CA GLY A 632 -18.08 31.47 10.55
C GLY A 632 -19.05 31.27 9.41
N ARG A 633 -18.95 30.08 8.79
CA ARG A 633 -19.81 29.62 7.71
C ARG A 633 -20.45 28.30 8.12
N ARG A 634 -21.69 28.36 8.62
CA ARG A 634 -22.53 27.17 8.83
C ARG A 634 -23.09 26.66 7.50
N ASP A 635 -23.29 27.59 6.57
CA ASP A 635 -23.63 27.33 5.17
C ASP A 635 -22.72 28.17 4.26
N TRP A 636 -21.95 27.50 3.40
CA TRP A 636 -21.12 28.14 2.39
C TRP A 636 -21.95 28.64 1.19
N GLN A 637 -23.17 28.14 0.98
CA GLN A 637 -24.06 28.57 -0.10
C GLN A 637 -24.83 29.86 0.22
N HIS A 638 -24.86 30.27 1.48
CA HIS A 638 -25.55 31.48 1.92
C HIS A 638 -24.93 32.75 1.30
N ASP A 639 -25.71 33.45 0.48
CA ASP A 639 -25.37 34.75 -0.08
C ASP A 639 -25.72 35.88 0.90
N TYR A 640 -24.89 35.98 1.94
CA TYR A 640 -25.04 36.99 2.98
C TYR A 640 -25.03 38.43 2.42
N LEU A 641 -24.38 38.65 1.27
CA LEU A 641 -24.24 39.99 0.69
C LEU A 641 -25.54 40.43 0.01
N ALA A 642 -26.22 39.51 -0.68
CA ALA A 642 -27.55 39.77 -1.23
C ALA A 642 -28.56 40.17 -0.14
N ASP A 643 -28.57 39.46 1.00
CA ASP A 643 -29.43 39.78 2.14
C ASP A 643 -29.17 41.19 2.68
N MET A 644 -27.90 41.56 2.85
CA MET A 644 -27.52 42.89 3.34
C MET A 644 -27.84 43.99 2.33
N LEU A 645 -27.67 43.73 1.03
CA LEU A 645 -28.01 44.69 -0.04
C LEU A 645 -29.52 44.92 -0.11
N TYR A 646 -30.32 43.86 -0.02
CA TYR A 646 -31.77 43.95 0.06
C TYR A 646 -32.22 44.77 1.26
N ALA A 647 -31.64 44.52 2.44
CA ALA A 647 -31.90 45.31 3.64
C ALA A 647 -31.51 46.80 3.51
N ALA A 648 -30.54 47.11 2.64
CA ALA A 648 -30.08 48.48 2.38
C ALA A 648 -30.92 49.23 1.31
N GLU A 649 -31.87 48.59 0.63
CA GLU A 649 -32.68 49.21 -0.42
C GLU A 649 -33.44 50.47 0.05
N PRO A 650 -34.15 50.47 1.21
CA PRO A 650 -34.91 51.63 1.65
C PRO A 650 -34.03 52.87 1.77
N SER A 651 -34.48 54.01 1.24
CA SER A 651 -33.69 55.26 1.16
C SER A 651 -33.22 55.79 2.51
N THR A 652 -33.91 55.42 3.60
CA THR A 652 -33.56 55.79 4.98
C THR A 652 -32.39 54.99 5.56
N VAL A 653 -31.97 53.88 4.92
CA VAL A 653 -30.92 52.99 5.44
C VAL A 653 -29.55 53.43 4.89
N LEU A 654 -28.60 53.64 5.80
CA LEU A 654 -27.21 53.99 5.45
C LEU A 654 -26.22 52.84 5.65
N ALA A 655 -26.54 51.91 6.55
CA ALA A 655 -25.64 50.82 6.93
C ALA A 655 -26.41 49.59 7.40
N VAL A 656 -25.84 48.41 7.18
CA VAL A 656 -26.33 47.12 7.68
C VAL A 656 -25.20 46.43 8.41
N GLY A 657 -25.40 46.12 9.69
CA GLY A 657 -24.43 45.37 10.49
C GLY A 657 -24.41 43.91 10.05
N PHE A 658 -23.22 43.31 10.03
CA PHE A 658 -23.08 41.90 9.70
C PHE A 658 -23.64 41.00 10.79
N ASN A 659 -23.98 39.78 10.41
CA ASN A 659 -24.63 38.80 11.27
C ASN A 659 -23.69 38.34 12.39
N ILE A 660 -24.23 38.04 13.56
CA ILE A 660 -23.49 37.54 14.73
C ILE A 660 -23.93 36.10 15.03
N PRO A 661 -23.19 35.31 15.83
CA PRO A 661 -23.66 34.00 16.23
C PRO A 661 -25.03 34.09 16.91
N LYS A 662 -25.95 33.21 16.53
CA LYS A 662 -27.28 33.11 17.12
C LYS A 662 -27.57 31.69 17.58
N ALA A 663 -28.37 31.57 18.63
CA ALA A 663 -28.89 30.29 19.09
C ALA A 663 -29.88 29.65 18.10
N THR A 664 -30.45 30.46 17.20
CA THR A 664 -31.30 30.01 16.11
C THR A 664 -30.53 29.84 14.80
N ARG A 665 -31.09 29.05 13.88
CA ARG A 665 -30.68 28.95 12.47
C ARG A 665 -31.67 29.65 11.53
N GLN A 666 -32.70 30.28 12.06
CA GLN A 666 -33.72 30.96 11.26
C GLN A 666 -33.25 32.37 10.90
N PHE A 667 -33.65 32.82 9.71
CA PHE A 667 -33.49 34.21 9.28
C PHE A 667 -34.17 35.16 10.27
N LEU A 668 -33.43 36.19 10.71
CA LEU A 668 -33.94 37.23 11.60
C LEU A 668 -34.20 38.51 10.81
N SER A 669 -35.42 39.05 10.90
CA SER A 669 -35.75 40.31 10.23
C SER A 669 -34.80 41.44 10.64
N TYR A 670 -34.31 42.17 9.64
CA TYR A 670 -33.49 43.37 9.88
C TYR A 670 -34.31 44.45 10.59
N HIS A 671 -33.75 45.05 11.64
CA HIS A 671 -34.40 46.08 12.44
C HIS A 671 -33.43 47.20 12.83
N GLY A 672 -33.97 48.38 13.15
CA GLY A 672 -33.20 49.55 13.58
C GLY A 672 -34.02 50.83 13.41
N GLU A 673 -34.38 51.48 14.52
CA GLU A 673 -35.00 52.81 14.50
C GLU A 673 -33.97 53.90 14.15
N PRO A 674 -34.41 55.09 13.69
CA PRO A 674 -33.49 56.18 13.35
C PRO A 674 -32.52 56.50 14.48
N GLY A 675 -31.22 56.44 14.18
CA GLY A 675 -30.14 56.65 15.16
C GLY A 675 -30.01 55.59 16.27
N GLN A 676 -30.83 54.53 16.30
CA GLN A 676 -30.79 53.49 17.34
C GLN A 676 -29.43 52.79 17.37
N PHE A 677 -28.92 52.40 16.20
CA PHE A 677 -27.62 51.77 16.04
C PHE A 677 -26.65 52.71 15.33
N ALA A 678 -25.41 52.75 15.83
CA ALA A 678 -24.31 53.26 15.02
C ALA A 678 -24.04 52.27 13.88
N PRO A 679 -23.53 52.75 12.72
CA PRO A 679 -22.93 51.86 11.73
C PRO A 679 -21.93 50.91 12.38
N GLU A 680 -22.03 49.61 12.09
CA GLU A 680 -21.14 48.61 12.68
C GLU A 680 -19.74 48.77 12.10
N VAL A 681 -18.75 48.98 12.98
CA VAL A 681 -17.37 49.26 12.56
C VAL A 681 -16.54 48.00 12.42
N ARG A 682 -16.89 46.94 13.16
CA ARG A 682 -16.10 45.70 13.19
C ARG A 682 -16.32 44.87 11.94
N LEU A 683 -17.57 44.78 11.48
CA LEU A 683 -17.95 44.18 10.20
C LEU A 683 -19.35 44.69 9.81
N GLY A 684 -19.43 45.45 8.72
CA GLY A 684 -20.70 46.06 8.30
C GLY A 684 -20.67 46.62 6.88
N LEU A 685 -21.83 46.56 6.21
CA LEU A 685 -22.05 47.09 4.88
C LEU A 685 -22.49 48.55 4.98
N LEU A 686 -21.83 49.45 4.25
CA LEU A 686 -22.16 50.88 4.19
C LEU A 686 -22.56 51.28 2.77
N ASP A 687 -23.58 52.12 2.62
CA ASP A 687 -23.87 52.83 1.36
C ASP A 687 -23.09 54.14 1.31
N LEU A 688 -21.88 54.10 0.75
CA LEU A 688 -20.99 55.26 0.68
C LEU A 688 -21.59 56.41 -0.14
N LYS A 689 -22.38 56.11 -1.17
CA LYS A 689 -23.04 57.14 -1.98
C LYS A 689 -24.02 57.93 -1.12
N ARG A 690 -24.86 57.25 -0.33
CA ARG A 690 -25.82 57.91 0.56
C ARG A 690 -25.13 58.63 1.71
N ILE A 691 -24.09 58.03 2.30
CA ILE A 691 -23.31 58.67 3.38
C ILE A 691 -22.65 59.95 2.88
N LYS A 692 -21.98 59.93 1.71
CA LYS A 692 -21.37 61.13 1.09
C LYS A 692 -22.39 62.24 0.84
N ALA A 693 -23.63 61.89 0.49
CA ALA A 693 -24.72 62.86 0.30
C ALA A 693 -25.22 63.52 1.62
N GLN A 694 -24.81 63.01 2.78
CA GLN A 694 -25.12 63.61 4.09
C GLN A 694 -24.03 64.56 4.60
N LEU A 695 -22.85 64.58 3.95
CA LEU A 695 -21.71 65.38 4.40
C LEU A 695 -21.85 66.85 3.97
N PRO A 696 -21.33 67.80 4.77
CA PRO A 696 -20.67 67.60 6.06
C PRO A 696 -21.64 67.34 7.23
N ILE A 697 -21.20 66.60 8.24
CA ILE A 697 -21.96 66.28 9.48
C ILE A 697 -21.29 66.86 10.73
N ALA A 698 -22.06 67.21 11.77
CA ALA A 698 -21.50 67.84 12.96
C ALA A 698 -20.57 66.90 13.77
N ASN A 699 -19.35 67.34 14.05
CA ASN A 699 -18.43 66.69 15.00
C ASN A 699 -17.63 67.76 15.77
N PRO A 700 -17.80 67.88 17.10
CA PRO A 700 -17.07 68.89 17.88
C PRO A 700 -15.55 68.68 17.80
N ILE A 701 -14.78 69.77 17.70
CA ILE A 701 -13.32 69.76 17.72
C ILE A 701 -12.81 70.58 18.92
N ALA A 702 -11.74 70.13 19.57
CA ALA A 702 -10.95 70.95 20.49
C ALA A 702 -9.48 70.56 20.37
N GLU A 703 -8.58 71.56 20.39
CA GLU A 703 -7.13 71.35 20.28
C GLU A 703 -6.73 70.50 19.07
N GLY A 704 -7.35 70.74 17.91
CA GLY A 704 -7.08 69.98 16.68
C GLY A 704 -7.57 68.52 16.69
N ARG A 705 -8.24 68.07 17.76
CA ARG A 705 -8.80 66.71 17.90
C ARG A 705 -10.32 66.72 17.90
N TYR A 706 -10.91 65.93 17.00
CA TYR A 706 -12.36 65.71 17.01
C TYR A 706 -12.77 64.85 18.21
N ARG A 707 -13.97 65.13 18.73
CA ARG A 707 -14.52 64.43 19.91
C ARG A 707 -15.10 63.07 19.55
N LEU A 708 -15.89 62.99 18.48
CA LEU A 708 -16.59 61.76 18.09
C LEU A 708 -15.81 61.01 17.00
N THR A 709 -15.89 59.68 17.03
CA THR A 709 -15.55 58.84 15.88
C THR A 709 -16.55 59.08 14.74
N TRP A 710 -16.17 58.77 13.48
CA TRP A 710 -17.01 59.03 12.30
C TRP A 710 -18.40 58.36 12.41
N HIS A 711 -18.47 57.13 12.94
CA HIS A 711 -19.71 56.37 13.06
C HIS A 711 -20.62 56.90 14.17
N ARG A 712 -20.06 57.51 15.23
CA ARG A 712 -20.84 58.16 16.28
C ARG A 712 -21.35 59.53 15.84
N ALA A 713 -20.54 60.30 15.13
CA ALA A 713 -20.98 61.52 14.48
C ALA A 713 -22.13 61.23 13.47
N LEU A 714 -21.97 60.19 12.65
CA LEU A 714 -23.00 59.77 11.70
C LEU A 714 -24.25 59.25 12.40
N GLN A 715 -24.14 58.47 13.48
CA GLN A 715 -25.29 58.03 14.29
C GLN A 715 -26.10 59.22 14.82
N ALA A 716 -25.43 60.25 15.35
CA ALA A 716 -26.09 61.45 15.85
C ALA A 716 -26.80 62.23 14.73
N HIS A 717 -26.19 62.30 13.54
CA HIS A 717 -26.82 62.89 12.35
C HIS A 717 -28.03 62.08 11.89
N MET A 718 -27.91 60.75 11.86
CA MET A 718 -28.97 59.82 11.48
C MET A 718 -30.22 59.98 12.33
N ALA A 719 -30.06 60.14 13.65
CA ALA A 719 -31.17 60.40 14.57
C ALA A 719 -31.96 61.67 14.22
N ARG A 720 -31.29 62.71 13.72
CA ARG A 720 -31.91 63.99 13.35
C ARG A 720 -32.59 63.96 11.97
N GLN A 721 -32.07 63.16 11.05
CA GLN A 721 -32.52 63.09 9.65
C GLN A 721 -33.47 61.92 9.36
N GLY A 722 -33.87 61.14 10.37
CA GLY A 722 -34.72 59.97 10.16
C GLY A 722 -34.02 58.80 9.44
N LEU A 723 -32.68 58.77 9.48
CA LEU A 723 -31.86 57.75 8.84
C LEU A 723 -31.50 56.65 9.84
N ARG A 724 -31.25 55.43 9.38
CA ARG A 724 -31.08 54.25 10.23
C ARG A 724 -29.97 53.31 9.76
N ALA A 725 -29.41 52.58 10.72
CA ALA A 725 -28.56 51.42 10.49
C ALA A 725 -29.31 50.19 11.00
N LEU A 726 -29.20 49.08 10.28
CA LEU A 726 -29.97 47.87 10.57
C LEU A 726 -29.09 46.74 11.14
N ARG A 727 -29.69 45.84 11.92
CA ARG A 727 -29.10 44.59 12.41
C ARG A 727 -30.11 43.45 12.26
N GLY A 728 -29.66 42.22 12.04
CA GLY A 728 -30.52 41.07 11.76
C GLY A 728 -29.81 40.07 10.88
N GLY A 729 -30.53 39.46 9.95
CA GLY A 729 -30.00 38.59 8.90
C GLY A 729 -29.98 37.11 9.26
N ASP A 730 -29.48 36.30 8.34
CA ASP A 730 -29.33 34.85 8.50
C ASP A 730 -28.06 34.48 9.30
N PRO A 731 -28.17 33.79 10.43
CA PRO A 731 -27.02 33.37 11.22
C PRO A 731 -26.21 32.22 10.60
N ALA A 732 -26.51 31.78 9.38
CA ALA A 732 -25.73 30.81 8.63
C ALA A 732 -24.33 31.32 8.24
N THR A 733 -24.14 32.64 8.18
CA THR A 733 -22.84 33.30 8.09
C THR A 733 -22.78 34.35 9.17
N PHE A 734 -21.68 34.43 9.92
CA PHE A 734 -21.57 35.36 11.05
C PHE A 734 -20.12 35.75 11.33
N TYR A 735 -19.91 36.76 12.18
CA TYR A 735 -18.59 37.10 12.70
C TYR A 735 -18.50 37.09 14.23
N VAL A 736 -17.30 36.82 14.71
CA VAL A 736 -16.88 36.96 16.10
C VAL A 736 -15.64 37.83 16.14
N HIS A 737 -15.59 38.80 17.05
CA HIS A 737 -14.50 39.74 17.20
C HIS A 737 -13.76 39.51 18.54
N PRO A 738 -12.45 39.24 18.54
CA PRO A 738 -11.69 39.07 19.77
C PRO A 738 -11.40 40.42 20.44
N ARG A 739 -11.61 40.52 21.75
CA ARG A 739 -11.15 41.69 22.52
C ARG A 739 -9.63 41.69 22.62
N ASN A 740 -9.04 42.90 22.58
CA ASN A 740 -7.58 43.08 22.63
C ASN A 740 -6.91 42.40 23.84
N GLU A 741 -7.57 42.44 25.01
CA GLU A 741 -7.09 41.79 26.23
C GLU A 741 -7.02 40.25 26.13
N HIS A 742 -7.73 39.61 25.20
CA HIS A 742 -7.75 38.15 25.03
C HIS A 742 -6.86 37.65 23.89
N LYS A 743 -6.30 38.54 23.04
CA LYS A 743 -5.55 38.14 21.83
C LYS A 743 -4.28 37.33 22.10
N HIS A 744 -3.74 37.40 23.31
CA HIS A 744 -2.57 36.65 23.73
C HIS A 744 -2.88 35.19 24.13
N LEU A 745 -4.17 34.85 24.31
CA LEU A 745 -4.58 33.51 24.75
C LEU A 745 -4.36 32.47 23.65
N PRO A 746 -3.65 31.36 23.90
CA PRO A 746 -3.41 30.31 22.89
C PRO A 746 -4.69 29.71 22.30
N LEU A 747 -5.79 29.75 23.06
CA LEU A 747 -7.09 29.22 22.65
C LEU A 747 -7.66 29.92 21.41
N ILE A 748 -7.24 31.16 21.11
CA ILE A 748 -7.77 31.93 19.99
C ILE A 748 -7.59 31.22 18.64
N ALA A 749 -6.48 30.50 18.45
CA ALA A 749 -6.23 29.76 17.21
C ALA A 749 -7.20 28.59 17.03
N ARG A 750 -7.55 27.90 18.12
CA ARG A 750 -8.56 26.83 18.13
C ARG A 750 -9.96 27.40 17.90
N ALA A 751 -10.28 28.51 18.56
CA ALA A 751 -11.56 29.18 18.38
C ALA A 751 -11.74 29.66 16.93
N ALA A 752 -10.68 30.23 16.33
CA ALA A 752 -10.70 30.64 14.93
C ALA A 752 -10.99 29.48 13.98
N ASP A 753 -10.35 28.32 14.17
CA ASP A 753 -10.66 27.11 13.39
C ASP A 753 -12.11 26.68 13.58
N LEU A 754 -12.58 26.49 14.82
CA LEU A 754 -13.95 26.08 15.10
C LEU A 754 -14.98 27.06 14.53
N ILE A 755 -14.77 28.36 14.70
CA ILE A 755 -15.64 29.40 14.12
C ILE A 755 -15.66 29.28 12.60
N ALA A 756 -14.50 29.14 11.95
CA ALA A 756 -14.38 28.95 10.52
C ALA A 756 -15.09 27.67 10.01
N GLN A 757 -15.26 26.64 10.86
CA GLN A 757 -16.07 25.46 10.57
C GLN A 757 -17.58 25.69 10.77
N GLY A 758 -17.99 26.88 11.23
CA GLY A 758 -19.37 27.17 11.63
C GLY A 758 -19.76 26.54 12.98
N CYS A 759 -18.76 26.23 13.81
CA CYS A 759 -18.93 25.59 15.12
C CYS A 759 -18.61 26.58 16.23
N GLU A 760 -19.59 26.85 17.10
CA GLU A 760 -19.39 27.66 18.30
C GLU A 760 -20.09 27.04 19.52
N PRO A 761 -19.50 27.17 20.73
CA PRO A 761 -20.13 26.71 21.96
C PRO A 761 -21.37 27.57 22.28
N HIS A 762 -22.32 27.00 23.02
CA HIS A 762 -23.56 27.69 23.39
C HIS A 762 -23.31 29.06 24.06
N ALA A 763 -22.29 29.18 24.91
CA ALA A 763 -21.95 30.43 25.58
C ALA A 763 -21.42 31.54 24.64
N GLN A 764 -21.00 31.21 23.41
CA GLN A 764 -20.63 32.20 22.38
C GLN A 764 -21.87 32.75 21.64
N GLN A 765 -22.99 32.03 21.66
CA GLN A 765 -24.20 32.44 20.95
C GLN A 765 -24.74 33.77 21.51
N GLU A 766 -25.32 34.59 20.64
CA GLU A 766 -25.81 35.95 20.93
C GLU A 766 -24.72 36.99 21.22
N ALA A 767 -23.45 36.60 21.28
CA ALA A 767 -22.31 37.50 21.51
C ALA A 767 -21.48 37.68 20.23
N PHE A 768 -21.25 38.93 19.84
CA PHE A 768 -20.28 39.26 18.78
C PHE A 768 -18.84 39.30 19.30
N ASP A 769 -18.63 39.55 20.60
CA ASP A 769 -17.30 39.47 21.20
C ASP A 769 -16.95 38.00 21.52
N TRP A 770 -15.72 37.60 21.22
CA TRP A 770 -15.22 36.26 21.57
C TRP A 770 -15.24 36.03 23.08
N GLN A 771 -15.85 34.91 23.49
CA GLN A 771 -15.91 34.45 24.88
C GLN A 771 -14.83 33.37 25.12
N PRO A 772 -13.66 33.71 25.69
CA PRO A 772 -12.57 32.75 25.87
C PRO A 772 -12.86 31.68 26.93
N THR A 773 -13.76 31.97 27.87
CA THR A 773 -14.20 31.03 28.91
C THR A 773 -15.29 30.07 28.42
N ALA A 774 -15.77 30.24 27.18
CA ALA A 774 -16.65 29.27 26.57
C ALA A 774 -15.89 27.98 26.26
N ASP A 775 -16.60 26.85 26.25
CA ASP A 775 -16.05 25.51 26.15
C ASP A 775 -15.55 25.18 24.71
N TRP A 776 -14.47 25.85 24.26
CA TRP A 776 -13.91 25.70 22.92
C TRP A 776 -13.08 24.42 22.78
N HIS A 777 -13.75 23.33 22.42
CA HIS A 777 -13.16 22.01 22.24
C HIS A 777 -13.52 21.41 20.89
N TYR A 778 -12.55 20.72 20.29
CA TYR A 778 -12.85 19.84 19.17
C TYR A 778 -13.69 18.64 19.68
N PRO A 779 -14.64 18.12 18.89
CA PRO A 779 -15.37 16.93 19.26
C PRO A 779 -14.40 15.75 19.42
N LYS A 780 -14.62 14.91 20.43
CA LYS A 780 -13.81 13.70 20.66
C LYS A 780 -14.40 12.49 19.92
N ARG A 781 -13.59 11.44 19.75
CA ARG A 781 -13.93 10.18 19.09
C ARG A 781 -13.91 9.01 20.08
N ALA A 782 -14.99 8.23 20.05
CA ALA A 782 -15.24 7.10 20.95
C ALA A 782 -15.47 5.78 20.17
N GLU A 783 -15.32 5.79 18.85
CA GLU A 783 -15.51 4.60 18.03
C GLU A 783 -14.48 3.51 18.31
N PRO A 784 -14.84 2.23 18.11
CA PRO A 784 -13.90 1.13 18.27
C PRO A 784 -12.72 1.18 17.29
N LEU A 785 -12.87 1.89 16.17
CA LEU A 785 -11.81 2.19 15.22
C LEU A 785 -11.85 3.68 14.86
N VAL A 786 -10.70 4.36 14.89
CA VAL A 786 -10.55 5.76 14.50
C VAL A 786 -9.42 5.85 13.47
N PHE A 787 -9.71 6.41 12.29
CA PHE A 787 -8.71 6.72 11.29
C PHE A 787 -8.05 8.07 11.58
N LEU A 788 -6.71 8.09 11.63
CA LEU A 788 -5.92 9.31 11.78
C LEU A 788 -5.39 9.75 10.41
N LEU A 789 -5.95 10.83 9.88
CA LEU A 789 -5.64 11.43 8.58
C LEU A 789 -4.86 12.73 8.80
N LYS A 790 -3.53 12.62 8.84
CA LYS A 790 -2.64 13.78 9.02
C LYS A 790 -1.97 14.18 7.70
N GLY A 791 -1.84 15.48 7.45
CA GLY A 791 -1.20 15.98 6.24
C GLY A 791 -0.99 17.48 6.26
N ARG A 792 -0.23 17.96 5.28
CA ARG A 792 0.05 19.38 5.06
C ARG A 792 0.23 19.61 3.56
N TYR A 793 -0.50 20.57 3.01
CA TYR A 793 -0.58 20.83 1.58
C TYR A 793 -0.86 19.54 0.78
N THR A 794 -1.80 18.73 1.27
CA THR A 794 -2.20 17.49 0.59
C THR A 794 -3.02 17.87 -0.64
N ASP A 795 -2.69 17.34 -1.81
CA ASP A 795 -3.49 17.62 -2.99
C ASP A 795 -4.96 17.19 -2.79
N VAL A 796 -5.91 18.04 -3.17
CA VAL A 796 -7.35 17.77 -2.97
C VAL A 796 -7.78 16.45 -3.62
N SER A 797 -7.19 16.06 -4.76
CA SER A 797 -7.48 14.78 -5.41
C SER A 797 -7.03 13.58 -4.57
N LEU A 798 -5.88 13.70 -3.90
CA LEU A 798 -5.35 12.67 -3.01
C LEU A 798 -6.21 12.52 -1.76
N LEU A 799 -6.59 13.63 -1.14
CA LEU A 799 -7.49 13.62 0.01
C LEU A 799 -8.86 13.06 -0.36
N THR A 800 -9.42 13.45 -1.51
CA THR A 800 -10.70 12.94 -2.01
C THR A 800 -10.64 11.42 -2.21
N ARG A 801 -9.56 10.91 -2.82
CA ARG A 801 -9.32 9.47 -2.96
C ARG A 801 -9.24 8.76 -1.60
N CYS A 802 -8.53 9.34 -0.64
CA CYS A 802 -8.43 8.83 0.73
C CYS A 802 -9.83 8.70 1.36
N LEU A 803 -10.62 9.78 1.34
CA LEU A 803 -11.98 9.82 1.88
C LEU A 803 -12.92 8.85 1.15
N ASN A 804 -12.85 8.74 -0.18
CA ASN A 804 -13.66 7.81 -0.95
C ASN A 804 -13.35 6.34 -0.60
N SER A 805 -12.09 6.01 -0.30
CA SER A 805 -11.74 4.66 0.17
C SER A 805 -12.34 4.31 1.54
N LEU A 806 -12.61 5.32 2.39
CA LEU A 806 -13.34 5.16 3.65
C LEU A 806 -14.86 5.01 3.42
N ARG A 807 -15.43 5.78 2.49
CA ARG A 807 -16.85 5.65 2.08
C ARG A 807 -17.18 4.26 1.54
N MET A 808 -16.22 3.64 0.85
CA MET A 808 -16.37 2.31 0.27
C MET A 808 -16.35 1.16 1.30
N GLN A 809 -16.01 1.40 2.55
CA GLN A 809 -15.97 0.33 3.55
C GLN A 809 -17.39 -0.19 3.83
N HIS A 810 -17.58 -1.51 3.80
CA HIS A 810 -18.87 -2.13 4.12
C HIS A 810 -19.33 -1.80 5.54
N ASN A 811 -18.37 -1.75 6.45
CA ASN A 811 -18.59 -1.43 7.85
C ASN A 811 -18.21 0.03 8.12
N GLN A 812 -19.23 0.84 8.40
CA GLN A 812 -19.09 2.24 8.75
C GLN A 812 -19.02 2.45 10.27
N ASN A 813 -18.55 1.48 11.07
CA ASN A 813 -18.34 1.64 12.51
C ASN A 813 -16.94 2.18 12.84
N PHE A 814 -16.63 3.37 12.32
CA PHE A 814 -15.37 4.05 12.57
C PHE A 814 -15.53 5.57 12.67
N GLY A 815 -14.59 6.20 13.38
CA GLY A 815 -14.41 7.65 13.43
C GLY A 815 -13.22 8.12 12.59
N ILE A 816 -13.11 9.43 12.39
CA ILE A 816 -12.01 10.07 11.66
C ILE A 816 -11.47 11.23 12.51
N VAL A 817 -10.16 11.33 12.63
CA VAL A 817 -9.46 12.54 13.06
C VAL A 817 -8.66 13.05 11.87
N LEU A 818 -9.09 14.16 11.28
CA LEU A 818 -8.42 14.79 10.14
C LEU A 818 -7.68 16.03 10.64
N ILE A 819 -6.35 16.02 10.50
CA ILE A 819 -5.48 17.14 10.91
C ILE A 819 -4.79 17.75 9.69
N ASP A 820 -5.08 19.01 9.42
CA ASP A 820 -4.33 19.88 8.51
C ASP A 820 -3.28 20.67 9.29
N ASP A 821 -1.99 20.40 9.02
CA ASP A 821 -0.89 21.02 9.77
C ASP A 821 -0.43 22.35 9.15
N ALA A 822 -1.34 23.32 9.13
CA ALA A 822 -1.12 24.66 8.59
C ALA A 822 -0.82 24.70 7.09
N SER A 823 -1.78 24.20 6.30
CA SER A 823 -1.83 24.41 4.85
C SER A 823 -2.46 25.76 4.47
N GLY A 824 -3.09 26.44 5.42
CA GLY A 824 -3.71 27.76 5.23
C GLY A 824 -5.15 27.71 4.68
N TRP A 825 -5.88 28.79 4.89
CA TRP A 825 -7.33 28.88 4.64
C TRP A 825 -7.73 28.62 3.20
N ALA A 826 -6.97 29.16 2.24
CA ALA A 826 -7.24 28.97 0.83
C ALA A 826 -7.14 27.49 0.38
N HIS A 827 -6.41 26.66 1.14
CA HIS A 827 -6.28 25.23 0.87
C HIS A 827 -7.38 24.41 1.55
N ASN A 828 -7.65 24.68 2.83
CA ASN A 828 -8.44 23.80 3.69
C ASN A 828 -9.88 24.27 3.96
N TRP A 829 -10.34 25.34 3.30
CA TRP A 829 -11.73 25.82 3.41
C TRP A 829 -12.75 24.78 2.96
N CYS A 830 -12.40 23.98 1.95
CA CYS A 830 -13.28 23.00 1.32
C CYS A 830 -13.42 21.68 2.10
N TYR A 831 -12.65 21.47 3.16
CA TYR A 831 -12.61 20.18 3.86
C TYR A 831 -13.98 19.75 4.40
N PRO A 832 -14.83 20.62 4.99
CA PRO A 832 -16.19 20.24 5.36
C PRO A 832 -17.03 19.73 4.17
N GLU A 833 -16.88 20.33 2.98
CA GLU A 833 -17.58 19.88 1.77
C GLU A 833 -17.05 18.54 1.26
N LEU A 834 -15.72 18.34 1.27
CA LEU A 834 -15.10 17.06 0.88
C LEU A 834 -15.48 15.92 1.84
N LEU A 835 -15.63 16.22 3.13
CA LEU A 835 -16.04 15.27 4.14
C LEU A 835 -17.51 14.90 4.00
N ALA A 836 -18.40 15.86 3.68
CA ALA A 836 -19.83 15.64 3.46
C ALA A 836 -20.47 14.70 4.49
N GLU A 837 -20.88 13.49 4.10
CA GLU A 837 -21.50 12.48 4.95
C GLU A 837 -20.57 11.87 6.00
N LEU A 838 -19.26 12.03 5.85
CA LEU A 838 -18.25 11.65 6.85
C LEU A 838 -18.13 12.70 7.96
N MET A 839 -18.57 13.95 7.75
CA MET A 839 -18.38 15.03 8.73
C MET A 839 -18.92 14.69 10.14
N PRO A 840 -20.11 14.07 10.33
CA PRO A 840 -20.61 13.73 11.66
C PRO A 840 -19.72 12.78 12.47
N ARG A 841 -18.89 11.99 11.79
CA ARG A 841 -17.91 11.05 12.38
C ARG A 841 -16.47 11.58 12.31
N THR A 842 -16.28 12.84 11.90
CA THR A 842 -14.97 13.47 11.77
C THR A 842 -14.74 14.53 12.84
N THR A 843 -13.58 14.47 13.47
CA THR A 843 -12.98 15.61 14.15
C THR A 843 -12.00 16.28 13.20
N LEU A 844 -12.35 17.48 12.72
CA LEU A 844 -11.52 18.28 11.83
C LEU A 844 -10.70 19.29 12.66
N VAL A 845 -9.37 19.26 12.48
CA VAL A 845 -8.43 20.19 13.09
C VAL A 845 -7.63 20.87 11.98
N ARG A 846 -7.67 22.20 11.91
CA ARG A 846 -6.87 23.00 10.98
C ARG A 846 -5.98 23.95 11.75
N HIS A 847 -4.69 23.62 11.82
CA HIS A 847 -3.74 24.45 12.53
C HIS A 847 -3.47 25.75 11.75
N LEU A 848 -3.32 26.86 12.48
CA LEU A 848 -2.90 28.14 11.90
C LEU A 848 -1.37 28.25 11.77
N SER A 849 -0.64 27.46 12.57
CA SER A 849 0.82 27.39 12.57
C SER A 849 1.27 25.93 12.60
N HIS A 850 2.37 25.65 11.91
CA HIS A 850 2.91 24.30 11.79
C HIS A 850 3.32 23.74 13.15
N GLN A 851 2.68 22.65 13.59
CA GLN A 851 2.96 21.95 14.84
C GLN A 851 3.99 20.83 14.66
N GLY A 852 3.96 20.16 13.51
CA GLY A 852 4.82 19.01 13.19
C GLY A 852 4.15 17.66 13.45
N ARG A 853 4.77 16.60 12.92
CA ARG A 853 4.16 15.25 12.85
C ARG A 853 3.83 14.65 14.22
N MET A 854 4.77 14.63 15.17
CA MET A 854 4.55 14.02 16.48
C MET A 854 3.57 14.78 17.37
N PRO A 855 3.61 16.12 17.47
CA PRO A 855 2.57 16.88 18.15
C PRO A 855 1.15 16.58 17.64
N ASN A 856 0.98 16.40 16.33
CA ASN A 856 -0.31 16.02 15.75
C ASN A 856 -0.74 14.60 16.12
N PHE A 857 0.19 13.63 16.19
CA PHE A 857 -0.08 12.30 16.74
C PHE A 857 -0.57 12.38 18.19
N LEU A 858 0.12 13.14 19.04
CA LEU A 858 -0.21 13.28 20.45
C LEU A 858 -1.57 13.96 20.64
N GLN A 859 -1.88 15.01 19.87
CA GLN A 859 -3.21 15.63 19.92
C GLN A 859 -4.31 14.65 19.49
N ALA A 860 -4.13 13.97 18.36
CA ALA A 860 -5.10 13.00 17.87
C ALA A 860 -5.39 11.89 18.88
N ILE A 861 -4.34 11.27 19.43
CA ILE A 861 -4.48 10.05 20.23
C ILE A 861 -4.77 10.39 21.70
N ASN A 862 -4.02 11.33 22.29
CA ASN A 862 -4.13 11.61 23.73
C ASN A 862 -5.34 12.50 24.03
N THR A 863 -5.66 13.46 23.14
CA THR A 863 -6.69 14.48 23.42
C THR A 863 -8.02 14.20 22.72
N LEU A 864 -7.99 13.73 21.47
CA LEU A 864 -9.20 13.58 20.65
C LEU A 864 -9.81 12.18 20.70
N CYS A 865 -9.04 11.12 20.93
CA CYS A 865 -9.58 9.77 21.12
C CYS A 865 -9.87 9.49 22.60
N GLU A 866 -11.03 8.91 22.91
CA GLU A 866 -11.53 8.74 24.29
C GLU A 866 -11.23 7.37 24.88
N HIS A 867 -11.53 6.28 24.15
CA HIS A 867 -11.45 4.94 24.70
C HIS A 867 -10.09 4.30 24.46
N ASP A 868 -9.48 3.78 25.53
CA ASP A 868 -8.18 3.09 25.51
C ASP A 868 -8.16 1.86 24.60
N HIS A 869 -9.31 1.21 24.44
CA HIS A 869 -9.45 0.02 23.61
C HIS A 869 -9.70 0.31 22.12
N SER A 870 -9.89 1.57 21.74
CA SER A 870 -10.07 1.97 20.33
C SER A 870 -8.83 1.62 19.54
N LEU A 871 -9.02 1.02 18.37
CA LEU A 871 -7.98 0.94 17.35
C LEU A 871 -7.77 2.31 16.71
N ILE A 872 -6.52 2.71 16.56
CA ILE A 872 -6.09 3.89 15.80
C ILE A 872 -5.43 3.38 14.53
N ALA A 873 -6.05 3.66 13.37
CA ALA A 873 -5.49 3.32 12.06
C ALA A 873 -4.87 4.56 11.42
N VAL A 874 -3.55 4.53 11.20
CA VAL A 874 -2.84 5.65 10.57
C VAL A 874 -2.92 5.52 9.05
N LEU A 875 -3.81 6.30 8.45
CA LEU A 875 -4.00 6.42 7.00
C LEU A 875 -3.62 7.85 6.60
N ASP A 876 -2.42 8.03 6.07
CA ASP A 876 -1.95 9.36 5.66
C ASP A 876 -2.88 9.93 4.56
N GLN A 877 -3.03 11.26 4.50
CA GLN A 877 -4.03 11.89 3.62
C GLN A 877 -3.77 11.64 2.12
N ASP A 878 -2.57 11.21 1.75
CA ASP A 878 -2.17 10.82 0.41
C ASP A 878 -2.14 9.30 0.17
N ASP A 879 -2.56 8.50 1.14
CA ASP A 879 -2.78 7.06 1.01
C ASP A 879 -4.28 6.75 0.89
N CYS A 880 -4.64 5.53 0.48
CA CYS A 880 -6.03 5.09 0.48
C CYS A 880 -6.16 3.57 0.72
N LEU A 881 -7.32 3.13 1.18
CA LEU A 881 -7.63 1.71 1.38
C LEU A 881 -7.92 1.02 0.03
N MET A 882 -7.40 -0.19 -0.13
CA MET A 882 -7.53 -0.95 -1.39
C MET A 882 -8.74 -1.90 -1.38
N HIS A 883 -9.25 -2.31 -0.21
CA HIS A 883 -10.35 -3.26 -0.10
C HIS A 883 -11.52 -2.70 0.74
N PRO A 884 -12.80 -2.98 0.41
CA PRO A 884 -13.96 -2.50 1.17
C PRO A 884 -14.21 -3.23 2.52
N ARG A 885 -13.31 -4.11 2.96
CA ARG A 885 -13.46 -4.94 4.18
C ARG A 885 -12.36 -4.69 5.21
N VAL A 886 -11.53 -3.66 5.01
CA VAL A 886 -10.41 -3.39 5.92
C VAL A 886 -10.93 -3.14 7.34
N VAL A 887 -12.03 -2.38 7.48
CA VAL A 887 -12.65 -2.12 8.79
C VAL A 887 -13.12 -3.41 9.48
N ASP A 888 -13.79 -4.31 8.74
CA ASP A 888 -14.24 -5.59 9.29
C ASP A 888 -13.08 -6.45 9.78
N ILE A 889 -12.03 -6.56 8.97
CA ILE A 889 -10.84 -7.36 9.29
C ILE A 889 -10.15 -6.82 10.56
N LEU A 890 -9.99 -5.50 10.66
CA LEU A 890 -9.37 -4.85 11.82
C LEU A 890 -10.18 -5.04 13.10
N LEU A 891 -11.50 -4.85 13.04
CA LEU A 891 -12.38 -5.00 14.20
C LEU A 891 -12.46 -6.46 14.67
N ASN A 892 -12.48 -7.43 13.75
CA ASN A 892 -12.44 -8.86 14.08
C ASN A 892 -11.13 -9.23 14.78
N ALA A 893 -9.99 -8.80 14.23
CA ALA A 893 -8.69 -9.03 14.87
C ALA A 893 -8.60 -8.38 16.26
N ARG A 894 -9.21 -7.19 16.44
CA ARG A 894 -9.30 -6.57 17.77
C ARG A 894 -10.15 -7.39 18.73
N ALA A 895 -11.27 -7.95 18.28
CA ALA A 895 -12.11 -8.82 19.09
C ALA A 895 -11.39 -10.11 19.50
N GLU A 896 -10.45 -10.60 18.68
CA GLU A 896 -9.53 -11.70 19.00
C GLU A 896 -8.34 -11.29 19.88
N GLY A 897 -8.29 -10.02 20.32
CA GLY A 897 -7.29 -9.52 21.27
C GLY A 897 -6.03 -8.94 20.65
N ALA A 898 -6.01 -8.61 19.35
CA ALA A 898 -4.87 -7.93 18.74
C ALA A 898 -4.76 -6.48 19.22
N GLU A 899 -3.54 -6.07 19.61
CA GLU A 899 -3.24 -4.70 20.07
C GLU A 899 -2.43 -3.89 19.06
N LEU A 900 -1.70 -4.59 18.18
CA LEU A 900 -0.92 -4.03 17.08
C LEU A 900 -1.22 -4.86 15.83
N ILE A 901 -1.74 -4.24 14.80
CA ILE A 901 -2.11 -4.89 13.55
C ILE A 901 -1.40 -4.17 12.40
N GLN A 902 -0.77 -4.94 11.51
CA GLN A 902 -0.28 -4.45 10.24
C GLN A 902 -0.88 -5.24 9.08
N MET A 903 -1.16 -4.55 7.99
CA MET A 903 -1.69 -5.14 6.76
C MET A 903 -0.81 -4.73 5.56
N PRO A 904 -0.71 -5.55 4.50
CA PRO A 904 0.17 -5.27 3.37
C PRO A 904 -0.13 -3.93 2.67
N MET A 905 0.89 -3.09 2.48
CA MET A 905 0.83 -1.97 1.53
C MET A 905 1.32 -2.36 0.14
N TYR A 906 0.70 -1.75 -0.88
CA TYR A 906 1.21 -1.70 -2.23
C TYR A 906 1.87 -0.35 -2.48
N ARG A 907 3.06 -0.37 -3.11
CA ARG A 907 3.80 0.84 -3.48
C ARG A 907 3.98 0.90 -5.00
N PRO A 908 3.33 1.83 -5.71
CA PRO A 908 3.43 1.90 -7.16
C PRO A 908 4.85 2.13 -7.67
N ASN A 909 5.69 2.86 -6.92
CA ASN A 909 7.09 3.06 -7.28
C ASN A 909 8.02 1.88 -6.95
N LYS A 910 7.51 0.86 -6.25
CA LYS A 910 8.23 -0.39 -5.90
C LYS A 910 7.25 -1.58 -5.95
N PRO A 911 6.66 -1.88 -7.12
CA PRO A 911 5.49 -2.74 -7.23
C PRO A 911 5.75 -4.19 -6.82
N LEU A 912 7.00 -4.64 -6.90
CA LEU A 912 7.40 -6.01 -6.59
C LEU A 912 7.79 -6.22 -5.12
N ARG A 913 7.90 -5.16 -4.32
CA ARG A 913 8.38 -5.28 -2.94
C ARG A 913 7.26 -5.57 -1.96
N LEU A 914 7.44 -6.61 -1.15
CA LEU A 914 6.57 -6.95 -0.03
C LEU A 914 7.17 -6.48 1.29
N TYR A 915 6.31 -6.06 2.21
CA TYR A 915 6.70 -5.44 3.48
C TYR A 915 6.14 -6.25 4.65
N ARG A 916 6.62 -7.48 4.82
CA ARG A 916 6.22 -8.32 5.95
C ARG A 916 7.00 -7.90 7.21
N PRO A 917 6.33 -7.57 8.32
CA PRO A 917 6.98 -7.22 9.57
C PRO A 917 7.54 -8.45 10.28
N ASP A 918 8.64 -8.27 11.00
CA ASP A 918 9.14 -9.22 12.02
C ASP A 918 9.19 -8.51 13.39
N TYR A 919 8.38 -9.01 14.33
CA TYR A 919 8.19 -8.42 15.65
C TYR A 919 9.22 -8.91 16.69
N LYS A 920 10.05 -9.92 16.39
CA LYS A 920 10.90 -10.56 17.41
C LYS A 920 12.01 -9.66 17.94
N ALA A 921 12.72 -8.97 17.06
CA ALA A 921 13.83 -8.09 17.40
C ALA A 921 13.95 -6.95 16.37
N PRO A 922 12.92 -6.10 16.22
CA PRO A 922 12.78 -5.23 15.06
C PRO A 922 13.96 -4.24 14.93
N ARG A 923 14.58 -3.83 16.04
CA ARG A 923 15.79 -2.96 16.02
C ARG A 923 16.99 -3.62 15.35
N GLN A 924 17.22 -4.91 15.63
CA GLN A 924 18.39 -5.64 15.11
C GLN A 924 18.31 -5.85 13.59
N ALA A 925 17.08 -5.82 13.03
CA ALA A 925 16.82 -5.94 11.60
C ALA A 925 16.42 -4.59 10.96
N ALA A 926 17.03 -3.49 11.40
CA ALA A 926 16.85 -2.15 10.83
C ALA A 926 15.37 -1.71 10.73
N GLY A 927 14.59 -2.03 11.76
CA GLY A 927 13.16 -1.77 11.86
C GLY A 927 12.27 -2.89 11.33
N ALA A 928 12.81 -3.95 10.73
CA ALA A 928 12.10 -5.19 10.39
C ALA A 928 10.72 -4.99 9.73
N ASN A 929 10.56 -3.95 8.89
CA ASN A 929 9.30 -3.51 8.28
C ASN A 929 8.14 -3.19 9.26
N VAL A 930 8.36 -3.07 10.58
CA VAL A 930 7.27 -2.68 11.52
C VAL A 930 6.77 -1.25 11.28
N TRP A 931 7.56 -0.43 10.57
CA TRP A 931 7.19 0.91 10.12
C TRP A 931 6.22 0.94 8.92
N SER A 932 6.02 -0.20 8.24
CA SER A 932 5.22 -0.26 7.00
C SER A 932 3.72 0.00 7.23
N HIS A 933 3.10 0.65 6.25
CA HIS A 933 1.66 0.90 6.21
C HIS A 933 0.93 -0.40 5.79
N LEU A 934 -0.34 -0.63 6.15
CA LEU A 934 -1.19 0.12 7.07
C LEU A 934 -0.82 -0.19 8.52
N ARG A 935 -0.74 0.84 9.37
CA ARG A 935 -0.37 0.72 10.79
C ARG A 935 -1.61 0.92 11.64
N VAL A 936 -1.92 -0.06 12.48
CA VAL A 936 -3.09 0.01 13.37
C VAL A 936 -2.69 -0.46 14.75
N PHE A 937 -3.07 0.26 15.79
CA PHE A 937 -2.71 -0.08 17.17
C PHE A 937 -3.78 0.41 18.13
N THR A 938 -3.89 -0.19 19.31
CA THR A 938 -4.78 0.34 20.35
C THR A 938 -4.25 1.65 20.91
N ARG A 939 -5.16 2.55 21.28
CA ARG A 939 -4.80 3.76 22.02
C ARG A 939 -3.98 3.44 23.28
N SER A 940 -4.37 2.41 24.03
CA SER A 940 -3.64 1.96 25.23
C SER A 940 -2.19 1.58 24.95
N LEU A 941 -1.90 0.93 23.82
CA LEU A 941 -0.54 0.56 23.45
C LEU A 941 0.32 1.79 23.16
N PHE A 942 -0.22 2.79 22.46
CA PHE A 942 0.47 4.05 22.21
C PHE A 942 0.78 4.79 23.51
N LEU A 943 -0.17 4.84 24.45
CA LEU A 943 0.00 5.53 25.74
C LEU A 943 1.03 4.87 26.67
N ARG A 944 1.38 3.61 26.44
CA ARG A 944 2.46 2.92 27.18
C ARG A 944 3.85 3.39 26.76
N VAL A 945 4.00 4.04 25.61
CA VAL A 945 5.28 4.62 25.18
C VAL A 945 5.51 5.93 25.96
N PRO A 946 6.65 6.08 26.69
CA PRO A 946 6.93 7.30 27.43
C PRO A 946 6.95 8.53 26.53
N LEU A 947 6.38 9.66 26.98
CA LEU A 947 6.29 10.88 26.17
C LEU A 947 7.67 11.37 25.68
N ASP A 948 8.68 11.31 26.54
CA ASP A 948 10.03 11.76 26.20
C ASP A 948 10.73 10.82 25.21
N TYR A 949 10.21 9.61 24.97
CA TYR A 949 10.67 8.71 23.91
C TYR A 949 10.47 9.32 22.52
N PHE A 950 9.46 10.18 22.36
CA PHE A 950 9.16 10.85 21.09
C PHE A 950 10.00 12.10 20.84
N LYS A 951 10.92 12.44 21.75
CA LYS A 951 11.79 13.62 21.67
C LYS A 951 13.25 13.22 21.51
N ARG A 952 14.01 14.11 20.91
CA ARG A 952 15.47 14.04 20.80
C ARG A 952 16.12 14.53 22.11
N PRO A 953 17.42 14.26 22.34
CA PRO A 953 18.12 14.69 23.56
C PRO A 953 18.12 16.21 23.82
N ASP A 954 17.96 17.02 22.77
CA ASP A 954 17.83 18.48 22.84
C ASP A 954 16.41 18.94 23.22
N GLY A 955 15.47 18.01 23.43
CA GLY A 955 14.07 18.27 23.74
C GLY A 955 13.18 18.53 22.51
N ALA A 956 13.75 18.57 21.30
CA ALA A 956 12.99 18.77 20.07
C ALA A 956 12.24 17.48 19.65
N TRP A 957 11.12 17.64 18.95
CA TRP A 957 10.41 16.52 18.35
C TRP A 957 11.16 15.97 17.12
N PHE A 958 11.02 14.67 16.85
CA PHE A 958 11.38 14.14 15.53
C PHE A 958 10.42 14.68 14.47
N ASP A 959 10.98 15.29 13.43
CA ASP A 959 10.22 15.99 12.38
C ASP A 959 9.89 15.10 11.16
N THR A 960 10.60 13.99 10.98
CA THR A 960 10.30 12.94 10.00
C THR A 960 10.50 11.55 10.61
N VAL A 961 10.33 10.49 9.81
CA VAL A 961 10.47 9.07 10.19
C VAL A 961 9.67 8.65 11.44
N THR A 962 8.52 9.30 11.64
CA THR A 962 7.60 9.04 12.75
C THR A 962 6.99 7.64 12.69
N ASP A 963 7.00 7.02 11.51
CA ASP A 963 6.64 5.62 11.29
C ASP A 963 7.56 4.67 12.06
N TYR A 964 8.88 4.88 12.01
CA TYR A 964 9.83 4.15 12.84
C TYR A 964 9.66 4.49 14.32
N LEU A 965 9.58 5.79 14.62
CA LEU A 965 9.54 6.28 16.00
C LEU A 965 8.35 5.73 16.81
N THR A 966 7.19 5.60 16.18
CA THR A 966 5.98 5.10 16.83
C THR A 966 5.94 3.57 16.82
N MET A 967 6.19 2.93 15.68
CA MET A 967 5.96 1.50 15.53
C MET A 967 7.02 0.64 16.20
N LEU A 968 8.29 1.07 16.26
CA LEU A 968 9.35 0.31 16.93
C LEU A 968 9.03 0.04 18.42
N PRO A 969 8.83 1.07 19.27
CA PRO A 969 8.53 0.83 20.68
C PRO A 969 7.19 0.12 20.88
N MET A 970 6.18 0.39 20.04
CA MET A 970 4.90 -0.32 20.13
C MET A 970 5.02 -1.81 19.76
N ALA A 971 5.82 -2.16 18.77
CA ALA A 971 6.10 -3.56 18.43
C ALA A 971 6.83 -4.30 19.55
N GLU A 972 7.67 -3.60 20.31
CA GLU A 972 8.37 -4.17 21.47
C GLU A 972 7.45 -4.35 22.69
N LEU A 973 6.43 -3.49 22.83
CA LEU A 973 5.49 -3.48 23.94
C LEU A 973 4.23 -4.35 23.72
N ALA A 974 3.85 -4.59 22.46
CA ALA A 974 2.64 -5.30 22.09
C ALA A 974 2.67 -6.75 22.59
N LEU A 975 1.59 -7.21 23.22
CA LEU A 975 1.48 -8.60 23.68
C LEU A 975 1.01 -9.54 22.56
N ASN A 976 0.16 -9.02 21.66
CA ASN A 976 -0.38 -9.75 20.53
C ASN A 976 -0.27 -8.94 19.22
N PRO A 977 0.96 -8.78 18.67
CA PRO A 977 1.16 -8.16 17.37
C PRO A 977 0.78 -9.13 16.23
N LEU A 978 0.01 -8.63 15.26
CA LEU A 978 -0.54 -9.44 14.18
C LEU A 978 -0.28 -8.84 12.80
N TYR A 979 0.17 -9.68 11.87
CA TYR A 979 0.22 -9.34 10.45
C TYR A 979 -0.92 -10.05 9.71
N LEU A 980 -1.85 -9.27 9.17
CA LEU A 980 -3.03 -9.77 8.46
C LEU A 980 -2.87 -9.56 6.96
N ASP A 981 -2.61 -10.63 6.22
CA ASP A 981 -2.47 -10.62 4.76
C ASP A 981 -3.66 -11.32 4.10
N ASP A 982 -4.68 -10.54 3.73
CA ASP A 982 -5.83 -10.95 2.90
C ASP A 982 -5.76 -10.27 1.51
N GLY A 983 -4.53 -10.03 1.03
CA GLY A 983 -4.24 -9.15 -0.09
C GLY A 983 -3.82 -7.74 0.34
N TYR A 984 -3.55 -6.86 -0.64
CA TYR A 984 -3.12 -5.49 -0.33
C TYR A 984 -4.26 -4.69 0.31
N ALA A 985 -3.95 -4.01 1.41
CA ALA A 985 -4.90 -3.22 2.19
C ALA A 985 -4.72 -1.70 2.00
N CYS A 986 -3.50 -1.24 1.74
CA CYS A 986 -3.18 0.18 1.63
C CYS A 986 -2.38 0.50 0.36
N TRP A 987 -2.87 1.48 -0.41
CA TRP A 987 -2.16 2.06 -1.54
C TRP A 987 -1.30 3.21 -1.02
N HIS A 988 0.02 2.98 -0.95
CA HIS A 988 0.94 3.95 -0.37
C HIS A 988 1.70 4.74 -1.44
N LEU A 989 1.43 6.04 -1.50
CA LEU A 989 2.14 6.96 -2.41
C LEU A 989 3.29 7.64 -1.68
N ARG A 990 4.52 7.26 -2.03
CA ARG A 990 5.71 7.95 -1.53
C ARG A 990 6.24 8.94 -2.57
N ARG A 991 6.27 10.22 -2.21
CA ARG A 991 6.96 11.28 -2.98
C ARG A 991 8.47 10.96 -3.09
N ASP A 992 9.08 11.38 -4.20
CA ASP A 992 10.52 11.23 -4.38
C ASP A 992 11.27 12.32 -3.61
N TYR A 993 11.91 11.92 -2.52
CA TYR A 993 12.73 12.80 -1.70
C TYR A 993 14.07 13.13 -2.36
N GLY A 994 14.52 14.36 -2.16
CA GLY A 994 15.86 14.84 -2.51
C GLY A 994 16.97 14.10 -1.73
N ARG A 995 18.22 14.30 -2.12
CA ARG A 995 19.37 13.63 -1.48
C ARG A 995 19.50 14.02 0.00
N ASP A 996 19.33 15.30 0.33
CA ASP A 996 19.52 15.81 1.68
C ASP A 996 18.44 15.30 2.64
N GLU A 997 17.18 15.25 2.18
CA GLU A 997 16.08 14.70 2.95
C GLU A 997 16.30 13.19 3.23
N LYS A 998 16.74 12.41 2.23
CA LYS A 998 17.10 11.00 2.43
C LYS A 998 18.25 10.81 3.41
N ALA A 999 19.24 11.71 3.41
CA ALA A 999 20.35 11.68 4.36
C ALA A 999 19.86 11.99 5.79
N ARG A 1000 18.99 12.99 5.94
CA ARG A 1000 18.35 13.33 7.22
C ARG A 1000 17.47 12.19 7.75
N GLU A 1001 16.64 11.59 6.93
CA GLU A 1001 15.83 10.42 7.31
C GLU A 1001 16.71 9.28 7.82
N ARG A 1002 17.83 9.00 7.12
CA ARG A 1002 18.77 7.95 7.52
C ARG A 1002 19.38 8.23 8.90
N GLN A 1003 19.86 9.46 9.11
CA GLN A 1003 20.43 9.87 10.40
C GLN A 1003 19.42 9.68 11.54
N LEU A 1004 18.17 10.11 11.34
CA LEU A 1004 17.13 9.99 12.36
C LEU A 1004 16.71 8.52 12.60
N ILE A 1005 16.69 7.69 11.56
CA ILE A 1005 16.45 6.24 11.72
C ILE A 1005 17.57 5.60 12.54
N GLU A 1006 18.84 5.94 12.28
CA GLU A 1006 19.97 5.47 13.08
C GLU A 1006 19.86 5.91 14.55
N GLU A 1007 19.46 7.16 14.80
CA GLU A 1007 19.20 7.69 16.15
C GLU A 1007 18.10 6.89 16.87
N ILE A 1008 16.96 6.66 16.20
CA ILE A 1008 15.83 5.89 16.75
C ILE A 1008 16.22 4.44 17.04
N LEU A 1009 16.94 3.78 16.12
CA LEU A 1009 17.38 2.39 16.30
C LEU A 1009 18.36 2.23 17.47
N ALA A 1010 19.15 3.26 17.77
CA ALA A 1010 20.08 3.29 18.90
C ALA A 1010 19.40 3.57 20.26
N MET A 1011 18.14 4.02 20.26
CA MET A 1011 17.39 4.23 21.50
C MET A 1011 17.17 2.92 22.26
N PRO A 1012 17.05 2.97 23.60
CA PRO A 1012 16.72 1.79 24.40
C PRO A 1012 15.45 1.09 23.92
N SER A 1013 15.50 -0.24 23.90
CA SER A 1013 14.33 -1.09 23.64
C SER A 1013 13.33 -0.98 24.79
N LEU A 1014 12.03 -1.00 24.47
CA LEU A 1014 10.96 -1.03 25.47
C LEU A 1014 10.40 -2.44 25.72
N SER A 1015 11.07 -3.48 25.23
CA SER A 1015 10.64 -4.85 25.48
C SER A 1015 10.56 -5.14 26.99
N PRO A 1016 9.52 -5.85 27.45
CA PRO A 1016 9.44 -6.29 28.84
C PRO A 1016 10.68 -7.10 29.21
N ALA A 1017 11.30 -6.82 30.35
CA ALA A 1017 12.43 -7.63 30.84
C ALA A 1017 11.98 -9.10 30.95
N PRO A 1018 12.85 -10.08 30.60
CA PRO A 1018 12.52 -11.48 30.78
C PRO A 1018 12.19 -11.72 32.25
N GLN A 1019 10.97 -12.14 32.55
CA GLN A 1019 10.58 -12.52 33.90
C GLN A 1019 11.56 -13.59 34.38
N ALA A 1020 12.17 -13.36 35.55
CA ALA A 1020 13.00 -14.36 36.19
C ALA A 1020 12.18 -15.66 36.35
N PRO A 1021 12.76 -16.84 36.10
CA PRO A 1021 12.05 -18.08 36.33
C PRO A 1021 11.82 -18.22 37.83
N GLY A 1022 10.63 -17.86 38.31
CA GLY A 1022 10.28 -17.98 39.73
C GLY A 1022 9.34 -16.96 40.36
N SER A 1023 8.68 -16.05 39.63
CA SER A 1023 7.57 -15.27 40.21
C SER A 1023 6.23 -15.79 39.70
N GLU A 1024 5.46 -16.42 40.59
CA GLU A 1024 4.09 -16.88 40.33
C GLU A 1024 3.24 -15.75 39.72
N ALA A 1025 2.64 -16.04 38.56
CA ALA A 1025 1.63 -15.18 37.97
C ALA A 1025 0.40 -15.14 38.89
N PRO A 1026 -0.23 -13.98 39.13
CA PRO A 1026 -1.55 -13.96 39.73
C PRO A 1026 -2.52 -14.67 38.78
N ALA A 1027 -3.31 -15.59 39.32
CA ALA A 1027 -4.23 -16.45 38.59
C ALA A 1027 -5.10 -15.65 37.62
N PHE A 1028 -4.89 -15.84 36.31
CA PHE A 1028 -5.87 -15.48 35.29
C PHE A 1028 -7.11 -16.33 35.55
N ALA A 1029 -8.24 -15.66 35.81
CA ALA A 1029 -9.54 -16.29 35.86
C ALA A 1029 -9.80 -16.96 34.50
N THR A 1030 -9.76 -18.29 34.50
CA THR A 1030 -10.15 -19.13 33.38
C THR A 1030 -11.64 -18.88 33.13
N ALA A 1031 -11.93 -18.24 31.99
CA ALA A 1031 -13.27 -18.14 31.47
C ALA A 1031 -13.78 -19.55 31.15
N THR A 1032 -14.75 -20.00 31.92
CA THR A 1032 -15.52 -21.22 31.66
C THR A 1032 -16.30 -21.06 30.35
N PRO A 1033 -16.24 -22.01 29.42
CA PRO A 1033 -17.07 -21.95 28.20
C PRO A 1033 -18.53 -22.18 28.58
N ALA A 1034 -19.38 -21.18 28.31
CA ALA A 1034 -20.82 -21.30 28.45
C ALA A 1034 -21.37 -22.23 27.35
N CYS A 1035 -21.70 -23.47 27.74
CA CYS A 1035 -22.60 -24.33 26.98
C CYS A 1035 -24.01 -23.77 27.11
N ASN A 1036 -24.56 -23.24 26.01
CA ASN A 1036 -25.99 -23.00 25.89
C ASN A 1036 -26.71 -24.35 25.63
N ALA A 1037 -27.55 -24.75 26.56
CA ALA A 1037 -28.71 -25.62 26.34
C ALA A 1037 -29.86 -25.12 27.22
N PRO A 1038 -31.12 -25.25 26.77
CA PRO A 1038 -32.20 -24.33 27.09
C PRO A 1038 -32.91 -24.67 28.40
N ASP A 1039 -33.16 -23.63 29.22
CA ASP A 1039 -34.47 -23.22 29.74
C ASP A 1039 -34.33 -21.88 30.49
#